data_AF-A0A1H7VMD0-F1
#
_entry.id   AF-A0A1H7VMD0-F1
#
_cell.length_a   1.000
_cell.length_b   1.000
_cell.length_c   1.000
_cell.angle_alpha   90.00
_cell.angle_beta   90.00
_cell.angle_gamma   90.00
#
_symmetry.space_group_name_H-M   'P 1'
#
loop_
_entity.id
_entity.type
_entity.pdbx_description
1 polymer ?
#
loop_
_entity_poly.entity_id
_entity_poly.type
_entity_poly.pdbx_seq_one_letter_code
_entity_poly.pdbx_strand_id
1 'polypeptide(L)'
;MRSANEMTSLDILRHLQRDQQDHTHSQRGDDFDKLSQSDLCRSDRAERSALVWEVCQRLPAHIDEHGRVRASAVCQMTDELYEWATAHQPKPPRRSNHRKRVAMIFASLNALPGLTIQIPTQPVRPPRPSHAPTSVEEAQGLAAMLLVDRHLDTWRQHARHRDRWLLTLALRLSCRLGMGSEVLLGTLAMLGTRHVDTATRQIRLPSQLQDDRDSLPTGEANPSQALGTAPQQDPAYQPMHYYTLALPRAVWDPLRHLVHAATGDQGEWLALESPSKPIATLKTRQKQLRERLDRAAKALVKEMKIQHPQHRALLERLSGWPKMSRWGPMVAQRKGIASIWLDILSEYPLPTDSREPITVGADRGRYAPAGAASRHHARPDSEELRFLDDGPATPRPHDAASMHRPDDLAITAPGAVESGAEPLSIEQSFALRHAVRAFSRQLPTLTTGKRLSGQVYREPLQQLRRHTFDTLTDIVGTPDSFGHWLVAFACARLISHGDTISSAQTFLTRLMPPPLLLNEAIADVPGWDQDSVDELCAEGQSYARWSHNTRQHFLRTMGMFVRFCQDYGILDDVVPPSSTTTRISTRRTRLINPVQMDHAWKALVGHARPSQTNTQFALALALGYYGGLRASEVCQLTLRDVLIESPTLEEDWAALQDGYASGRRLSTDTGPFPLQPCWVYIRESKSRSGRRRIPLHLLAPPEVTQCMARWWETRRAVAPTLPLKEIGLFGPLFSPQAYRRQGLIDPLLSWLRDRWGEGVDFHGLRHCAASWWQLRLHAAQHEDFRETLHYKFHWMFQPSTLEAFLTYLCGAEGDDAIERGTLMGQLAKLIGHRHVNTLLHTYTHSLGMIHSHEVNRTWSNRKAAY
;
A
#
# COMPACT_ATOMS: atom_id res chain seq x y z
N MET A 1 14.51 -18.95 37.76
CA MET A 1 14.99 -18.90 36.37
C MET A 1 16.38 -18.28 36.41
N ARG A 2 17.37 -18.92 35.79
CA ARG A 2 18.75 -18.37 35.71
C ARG A 2 18.74 -17.10 34.87
N SER A 3 19.57 -16.12 35.20
CA SER A 3 19.69 -14.90 34.38
C SER A 3 20.33 -15.24 33.02
N ALA A 4 20.13 -14.40 31.99
CA ALA A 4 20.73 -14.60 30.67
C ALA A 4 22.28 -14.74 30.71
N ASN A 5 22.91 -14.21 31.76
CA ASN A 5 24.36 -14.27 31.99
C ASN A 5 24.84 -15.60 32.63
N GLU A 6 23.93 -16.48 33.05
CA GLU A 6 24.25 -17.75 33.73
C GLU A 6 24.04 -18.99 32.86
N MET A 7 23.63 -18.82 31.60
CA MET A 7 23.42 -19.95 30.68
C MET A 7 24.78 -20.37 30.10
N THR A 8 25.25 -21.55 30.51
CA THR A 8 26.56 -22.04 30.07
C THR A 8 26.51 -22.57 28.64
N SER A 9 27.63 -22.57 27.91
CA SER A 9 27.74 -23.16 26.57
C SER A 9 27.29 -24.64 26.53
N LEU A 10 27.39 -25.32 27.68
CA LEU A 10 26.93 -26.69 27.91
C LEU A 10 25.41 -26.82 27.96
N ASP A 11 24.69 -25.82 28.48
CA ASP A 11 23.22 -25.79 28.53
C ASP A 11 22.63 -25.62 27.12
N ILE A 12 23.27 -24.78 26.30
CA ILE A 12 22.96 -24.59 24.88
C ILE A 12 23.12 -25.91 24.10
N LEU A 13 24.23 -26.64 24.32
CA LEU A 13 24.49 -27.92 23.65
C LEU A 13 23.43 -28.97 23.95
N ARG A 14 23.10 -29.13 25.23
CA ARG A 14 22.12 -30.13 25.70
C ARG A 14 20.73 -29.86 25.12
N HIS A 15 20.40 -28.59 24.86
CA HIS A 15 19.14 -28.24 24.19
C HIS A 15 19.16 -28.62 22.70
N LEU A 16 20.21 -28.25 21.97
CA LEU A 16 20.38 -28.62 20.55
C LEU A 16 20.43 -30.15 20.34
N GLN A 17 20.97 -30.90 21.29
CA GLN A 17 21.01 -32.37 21.28
C GLN A 17 19.66 -33.02 21.63
N ARG A 18 18.82 -32.38 22.46
CA ARG A 18 17.47 -32.87 22.79
C ARG A 18 16.51 -32.74 21.61
N ASP A 19 16.53 -31.60 20.92
CA ASP A 19 15.74 -31.38 19.69
C ASP A 19 16.06 -32.42 18.60
N GLN A 20 17.30 -32.93 18.56
CA GLN A 20 17.72 -33.99 17.64
C GLN A 20 17.07 -35.35 17.94
N GLN A 21 16.81 -35.67 19.22
CA GLN A 21 16.21 -36.93 19.65
C GLN A 21 14.68 -36.96 19.44
N ASP A 22 14.03 -35.81 19.59
CA ASP A 22 12.57 -35.69 19.42
C ASP A 22 12.14 -35.71 17.94
N HIS A 23 13.05 -35.40 17.01
CA HIS A 23 12.76 -35.40 15.56
C HIS A 23 13.09 -36.71 14.82
N THR A 24 13.72 -37.69 15.47
CA THR A 24 14.04 -38.99 14.84
C THR A 24 12.84 -39.92 14.60
N HIS A 25 11.63 -39.58 15.08
CA HIS A 25 10.45 -40.44 14.95
C HIS A 25 9.47 -40.10 13.81
N SER A 26 9.75 -39.10 12.96
CA SER A 26 8.80 -38.69 11.92
C SER A 26 9.47 -38.33 10.58
N GLN A 27 10.01 -39.31 9.85
CA GLN A 27 10.34 -39.11 8.42
C GLN A 27 10.15 -40.38 7.57
N ARG A 28 9.07 -40.39 6.78
CA ARG A 28 8.94 -41.07 5.49
C ARG A 28 8.17 -40.14 4.54
N GLY A 29 8.83 -39.61 3.51
CA GLY A 29 8.17 -38.90 2.40
C GLY A 29 8.97 -37.75 1.77
N ASP A 30 9.56 -38.05 0.61
CA ASP A 30 10.01 -37.19 -0.51
C ASP A 30 11.09 -36.10 -0.30
N ASP A 31 12.31 -36.50 -0.68
CA ASP A 31 13.52 -35.70 -0.86
C ASP A 31 13.53 -34.94 -2.20
N PHE A 32 13.77 -33.62 -2.11
CA PHE A 32 14.77 -32.84 -2.85
C PHE A 32 14.44 -31.34 -2.66
N ASP A 33 14.65 -30.79 -1.45
CA ASP A 33 15.00 -29.36 -1.20
C ASP A 33 14.94 -28.93 0.29
N LYS A 34 14.63 -29.83 1.23
CA LYS A 34 14.62 -29.49 2.67
C LYS A 34 15.84 -30.08 3.37
N LEU A 35 16.89 -29.27 3.55
CA LEU A 35 17.90 -29.55 4.58
C LEU A 35 17.19 -29.49 5.94
N SER A 36 17.03 -30.65 6.57
CA SER A 36 16.43 -30.82 7.90
C SER A 36 17.40 -30.31 8.98
N GLN A 37 16.90 -29.87 10.14
CA GLN A 37 17.73 -29.58 11.33
C GLN A 37 18.65 -30.77 11.69
N SER A 38 18.26 -32.00 11.33
CA SER A 38 19.07 -33.21 11.50
C SER A 38 20.41 -33.20 10.76
N ASP A 39 20.58 -32.39 9.70
CA ASP A 39 21.84 -32.28 8.95
C ASP A 39 22.90 -31.40 9.62
N LEU A 40 22.54 -30.61 10.63
CA LEU A 40 23.49 -29.79 11.41
C LEU A 40 24.29 -30.63 12.41
N CYS A 41 23.74 -31.76 12.85
CA CYS A 41 24.28 -32.59 13.94
C CYS A 41 24.45 -34.07 13.56
N ARG A 42 24.57 -34.41 12.26
CA ARG A 42 24.90 -35.80 11.89
C ARG A 42 26.27 -36.17 12.45
N SER A 43 26.30 -37.30 13.18
CA SER A 43 27.45 -37.84 13.89
C SER A 43 28.58 -38.38 12.99
N ASP A 44 28.33 -38.44 11.68
CA ASP A 44 29.27 -38.92 10.67
C ASP A 44 30.31 -37.86 10.22
N ARG A 45 30.23 -36.62 10.74
CA ARG A 45 31.24 -35.57 10.51
C ARG A 45 31.63 -34.84 11.80
N ALA A 46 32.37 -35.52 12.67
CA ALA A 46 32.84 -35.02 13.97
C ALA A 46 33.50 -33.62 13.89
N GLU A 47 34.29 -33.35 12.85
CA GLU A 47 34.97 -32.06 12.63
C GLU A 47 34.01 -30.89 12.38
N ARG A 48 32.85 -31.16 11.76
CA ARG A 48 31.87 -30.13 11.42
C ARG A 48 31.02 -29.72 12.62
N SER A 49 30.72 -30.68 13.50
CA SER A 49 30.07 -30.43 14.79
C SER A 49 31.01 -29.68 15.74
N ALA A 50 32.33 -29.94 15.66
CA ALA A 50 33.35 -29.23 16.44
C ALA A 50 33.46 -27.74 16.08
N LEU A 51 33.35 -27.38 14.79
CA LEU A 51 33.37 -25.97 14.38
C LEU A 51 32.10 -25.23 14.78
N VAL A 52 30.91 -25.82 14.58
CA VAL A 52 29.66 -25.23 15.05
C VAL A 52 29.70 -25.03 16.57
N TRP A 53 30.32 -25.98 17.29
CA TRP A 53 30.57 -25.90 18.72
C TRP A 53 31.50 -24.76 19.11
N GLU A 54 32.65 -24.62 18.43
CA GLU A 54 33.61 -23.54 18.67
C GLU A 54 33.01 -22.15 18.40
N VAL A 55 32.23 -22.04 17.32
CA VAL A 55 31.48 -20.84 16.96
C VAL A 55 30.41 -20.51 18.01
N CYS A 56 29.70 -21.50 18.55
CA CYS A 56 28.75 -21.31 19.65
C CYS A 56 29.43 -20.94 20.98
N GLN A 57 30.65 -21.43 21.24
CA GLN A 57 31.41 -21.07 22.45
C GLN A 57 31.86 -19.62 22.48
N ARG A 58 32.10 -19.01 21.31
CA ARG A 58 32.46 -17.59 21.18
C ARG A 58 31.25 -16.66 21.22
N LEU A 59 30.05 -17.19 21.07
CA LEU A 59 28.81 -16.41 21.01
C LEU A 59 28.57 -15.48 22.22
N PRO A 60 28.84 -15.89 23.48
CA PRO A 60 28.66 -15.01 24.64
C PRO A 60 29.51 -13.74 24.59
N ALA A 61 30.69 -13.76 23.94
CA ALA A 61 31.53 -12.58 23.78
C ALA A 61 30.97 -11.57 22.75
N HIS A 62 30.00 -11.99 21.96
CA HIS A 62 29.37 -11.18 20.91
C HIS A 62 27.92 -10.78 21.24
N ILE A 63 27.42 -11.21 22.40
CA ILE A 63 26.11 -10.82 22.93
C ILE A 63 26.33 -9.60 23.83
N ASP A 64 25.68 -8.49 23.51
CA ASP A 64 25.70 -7.32 24.39
C ASP A 64 24.88 -7.54 25.66
N GLU A 65 24.98 -6.60 26.60
CA GLU A 65 24.21 -6.60 27.86
C GLU A 65 22.67 -6.66 27.65
N HIS A 66 22.19 -6.43 26.43
CA HIS A 66 20.77 -6.46 26.06
C HIS A 66 20.39 -7.74 25.30
N GLY A 67 21.29 -8.73 25.21
CA GLY A 67 21.02 -10.01 24.54
C GLY A 67 21.17 -9.96 23.01
N ARG A 68 21.72 -8.88 22.43
CA ARG A 68 21.82 -8.70 20.97
C ARG A 68 23.15 -9.20 20.44
N VAL A 69 23.11 -9.91 19.32
CA VAL A 69 24.32 -10.29 18.57
C VAL A 69 24.59 -9.23 17.51
N ARG A 70 25.77 -8.61 17.54
CA ARG A 70 26.16 -7.58 16.55
C ARG A 70 26.15 -8.15 15.12
N ALA A 71 25.72 -7.35 14.14
CA ALA A 71 25.71 -7.78 12.73
C ALA A 71 27.10 -8.18 12.20
N SER A 72 28.16 -7.52 12.70
CA SER A 72 29.56 -7.87 12.43
C SER A 72 29.92 -9.28 12.90
N ALA A 73 29.46 -9.68 14.09
CA ALA A 73 29.66 -11.03 14.60
C ALA A 73 28.95 -12.09 13.73
N VAL A 74 27.73 -11.81 13.25
CA VAL A 74 27.02 -12.71 12.31
C VAL A 74 27.79 -12.87 11.00
N CYS A 75 28.36 -11.79 10.47
CA CYS A 75 29.19 -11.82 9.26
C CYS A 75 30.48 -12.60 9.51
N GLN A 76 31.19 -12.32 10.61
CA GLN A 76 32.42 -13.02 10.99
C GLN A 76 32.19 -14.53 11.14
N MET A 77 31.16 -14.95 11.88
CA MET A 77 30.80 -16.37 12.04
C MET A 77 30.43 -17.03 10.71
N THR A 78 29.78 -16.28 9.81
CA THR A 78 29.47 -16.76 8.45
C THR A 78 30.75 -16.99 7.65
N ASP A 79 31.74 -16.12 7.81
CA ASP A 79 33.00 -16.13 7.06
C ASP A 79 33.91 -17.24 7.55
N GLU A 80 34.05 -17.40 8.87
CA GLU A 80 34.77 -18.52 9.49
C GLU A 80 34.17 -19.88 9.04
N LEU A 81 32.84 -20.01 9.05
CA LEU A 81 32.14 -21.20 8.56
C LEU A 81 32.34 -21.45 7.06
N TYR A 82 32.43 -20.38 6.25
CA TYR A 82 32.62 -20.45 4.81
C TYR A 82 34.06 -20.81 4.44
N GLU A 83 35.04 -20.20 5.09
CA GLU A 83 36.47 -20.48 4.93
C GLU A 83 36.79 -21.92 5.31
N TRP A 84 36.28 -22.38 6.45
CA TRP A 84 36.43 -23.78 6.85
C TRP A 84 35.81 -24.73 5.84
N ALA A 85 34.59 -24.46 5.36
CA ALA A 85 33.92 -25.30 4.37
C ALA A 85 34.66 -25.32 3.03
N THR A 86 35.32 -24.21 2.68
CA THR A 86 36.15 -24.11 1.47
C THR A 86 37.43 -24.94 1.60
N ALA A 87 38.02 -25.00 2.78
CA ALA A 87 39.24 -25.77 3.05
C ALA A 87 38.99 -27.29 3.17
N HIS A 88 37.81 -27.71 3.62
CA HIS A 88 37.56 -29.12 4.01
C HIS A 88 36.49 -29.84 3.15
N GLN A 89 35.89 -29.17 2.16
CA GLN A 89 34.91 -29.80 1.27
C GLN A 89 35.39 -29.81 -0.18
N PRO A 90 35.17 -30.91 -0.93
CA PRO A 90 35.62 -31.04 -2.31
C PRO A 90 34.94 -30.07 -3.29
N LYS A 91 33.86 -29.38 -2.88
CA LYS A 91 33.25 -28.27 -3.62
C LYS A 91 32.94 -27.14 -2.65
N PRO A 92 33.49 -25.92 -2.85
CA PRO A 92 33.18 -24.79 -1.99
C PRO A 92 31.70 -24.41 -2.13
N PRO A 93 30.90 -24.55 -1.06
CA PRO A 93 29.48 -24.21 -1.07
C PRO A 93 29.28 -22.69 -1.14
N ARG A 94 28.12 -22.21 -1.62
CA ARG A 94 27.85 -20.75 -1.65
C ARG A 94 27.84 -20.16 -0.22
N ARG A 95 28.49 -19.01 -0.02
CA ARG A 95 28.53 -18.25 1.26
C ARG A 95 27.14 -18.00 1.85
N SER A 96 26.12 -17.81 0.98
CA SER A 96 24.71 -17.68 1.37
C SER A 96 24.17 -18.86 2.20
N ASN A 97 24.68 -20.08 1.96
CA ASN A 97 24.24 -21.28 2.68
C ASN A 97 24.79 -21.32 4.10
N HIS A 98 25.99 -20.78 4.34
CA HIS A 98 26.61 -20.70 5.67
C HIS A 98 25.90 -19.65 6.52
N ARG A 99 25.55 -18.51 5.91
CA ARG A 99 24.75 -17.48 6.57
C ARG A 99 23.36 -17.98 6.98
N LYS A 100 22.69 -18.75 6.12
CA LYS A 100 21.42 -19.41 6.46
C LYS A 100 21.57 -20.35 7.66
N ARG A 101 22.69 -21.08 7.75
CA ARG A 101 22.97 -21.97 8.88
C ARG A 101 23.20 -21.20 10.18
N VAL A 102 23.98 -20.12 10.15
CA VAL A 102 24.16 -19.22 11.31
C VAL A 102 22.81 -18.65 11.77
N ALA A 103 21.97 -18.22 10.83
CA ALA A 103 20.62 -17.74 11.14
C ALA A 103 19.72 -18.82 11.76
N MET A 104 19.81 -20.08 11.29
CA MET A 104 19.09 -21.20 11.91
C MET A 104 19.57 -21.49 13.34
N ILE A 105 20.88 -21.43 13.59
CA ILE A 105 21.45 -21.60 14.93
C ILE A 105 20.88 -20.52 15.88
N PHE A 106 20.86 -19.26 15.45
CA PHE A 106 20.26 -18.18 16.26
C PHE A 106 18.75 -18.31 16.44
N ALA A 107 18.03 -18.80 15.42
CA ALA A 107 16.60 -19.05 15.54
C ALA A 107 16.31 -20.16 16.55
N SER A 108 17.11 -21.22 16.58
CA SER A 108 17.03 -22.28 17.60
C SER A 108 17.39 -21.76 18.99
N LEU A 109 18.39 -20.88 19.10
CA LEU A 109 18.74 -20.27 20.38
C LEU A 109 17.64 -19.34 20.92
N ASN A 110 16.88 -18.69 20.05
CA ASN A 110 15.70 -17.89 20.43
C ASN A 110 14.54 -18.71 20.99
N ALA A 111 14.55 -20.03 20.83
CA ALA A 111 13.57 -20.90 21.48
C ALA A 111 13.84 -21.07 22.99
N LEU A 112 15.03 -20.68 23.47
CA LEU A 112 15.40 -20.76 24.88
C LEU A 112 14.73 -19.63 25.70
N PRO A 113 14.07 -19.95 26.83
CA PRO A 113 13.45 -18.94 27.69
C PRO A 113 14.47 -17.91 28.18
N GLY A 114 14.18 -16.62 27.97
CA GLY A 114 15.02 -15.51 28.42
C GLY A 114 16.15 -15.11 27.48
N LEU A 115 16.28 -15.77 26.31
CA LEU A 115 17.22 -15.40 25.26
C LEU A 115 16.46 -14.74 24.10
N THR A 116 16.89 -13.57 23.65
CA THR A 116 16.30 -12.90 22.47
C THR A 116 17.39 -12.32 21.59
N ILE A 117 17.96 -13.18 20.76
CA ILE A 117 18.92 -12.85 19.72
C ILE A 117 18.17 -12.23 18.53
N GLN A 118 18.39 -10.94 18.29
CA GLN A 118 17.91 -10.29 17.07
C GLN A 118 18.76 -10.74 15.88
N ILE A 119 18.18 -11.56 15.00
CA ILE A 119 18.82 -11.96 13.74
C ILE A 119 18.65 -10.80 12.75
N PRO A 120 19.75 -10.25 12.17
CA PRO A 120 19.64 -9.25 11.11
C PRO A 120 18.79 -9.80 9.96
N THR A 121 17.67 -9.17 9.65
CA THR A 121 16.82 -9.57 8.52
C THR A 121 17.62 -9.44 7.23
N GLN A 122 17.79 -10.53 6.49
CA GLN A 122 18.43 -10.43 5.19
C GLN A 122 17.54 -9.63 4.25
N PRO A 123 18.08 -8.67 3.48
CA PRO A 123 17.41 -8.24 2.27
C PRO A 123 17.26 -9.45 1.36
N VAL A 124 16.03 -9.96 1.25
CA VAL A 124 15.65 -10.84 0.14
C VAL A 124 15.87 -10.02 -1.12
N ARG A 125 16.94 -10.33 -1.86
CA ARG A 125 17.23 -9.67 -3.13
C ARG A 125 16.02 -9.86 -4.04
N PRO A 126 15.26 -8.81 -4.37
CA PRO A 126 14.16 -8.96 -5.30
C PRO A 126 14.72 -9.46 -6.63
N PRO A 127 14.02 -10.34 -7.35
CA PRO A 127 14.45 -10.72 -8.69
C PRO A 127 14.62 -9.45 -9.52
N ARG A 128 15.79 -9.28 -10.14
CA ARG A 128 16.05 -8.18 -11.06
C ARG A 128 15.01 -8.30 -12.18
N PRO A 129 14.21 -7.27 -12.47
CA PRO A 129 13.37 -7.28 -13.65
C PRO A 129 14.30 -7.44 -14.86
N SER A 130 14.27 -8.60 -15.50
CA SER A 130 15.07 -8.82 -16.71
C SER A 130 14.47 -7.96 -17.82
N HIS A 131 15.27 -7.03 -18.35
CA HIS A 131 14.92 -6.27 -19.55
C HIS A 131 15.06 -7.10 -20.83
N ALA A 132 15.54 -8.34 -20.70
CA ALA A 132 15.74 -9.23 -21.83
C ALA A 132 14.45 -9.99 -22.15
N PRO A 133 14.07 -10.08 -23.44
CA PRO A 133 13.00 -10.96 -23.87
C PRO A 133 13.29 -12.38 -23.38
N THR A 134 12.28 -13.01 -22.78
CA THR A 134 12.35 -14.35 -22.19
C THR A 134 12.12 -15.45 -23.21
N SER A 135 11.62 -15.09 -24.39
CA SER A 135 11.39 -16.01 -25.51
C SER A 135 11.86 -15.44 -26.84
N VAL A 136 12.07 -16.34 -27.81
CA VAL A 136 12.40 -15.97 -29.20
C VAL A 136 11.27 -15.15 -29.83
N GLU A 137 10.01 -15.47 -29.50
CA GLU A 137 8.85 -14.71 -29.97
C GLU A 137 8.89 -13.26 -29.46
N GLU A 138 9.16 -13.07 -28.17
CA GLU A 138 9.32 -11.74 -27.56
C GLU A 138 10.47 -10.94 -28.17
N ALA A 139 11.62 -11.59 -28.39
CA ALA A 139 12.78 -10.93 -29.00
C ALA A 139 12.47 -10.45 -30.42
N GLN A 140 11.79 -11.28 -31.21
CA GLN A 140 11.40 -10.96 -32.57
C GLN A 140 10.28 -9.91 -32.62
N GLY A 141 9.29 -9.99 -31.72
CA GLY A 141 8.23 -8.98 -31.58
C GLY A 141 8.80 -7.61 -31.23
N LEU A 142 9.73 -7.56 -30.27
CA LEU A 142 10.44 -6.34 -29.88
C LEU A 142 11.26 -5.76 -31.05
N ALA A 143 12.03 -6.60 -31.75
CA ALA A 143 12.80 -6.17 -32.92
C ALA A 143 11.91 -5.57 -34.02
N ALA A 144 10.76 -6.20 -34.30
CA ALA A 144 9.78 -5.70 -35.26
C ALA A 144 9.22 -4.33 -34.84
N MET A 145 8.86 -4.18 -33.55
CA MET A 145 8.32 -2.92 -33.04
C MET A 145 9.33 -1.79 -33.02
N LEU A 146 10.61 -2.08 -32.78
CA LEU A 146 11.68 -1.08 -32.87
C LEU A 146 11.82 -0.53 -34.30
N LEU A 147 11.66 -1.38 -35.32
CA LEU A 147 11.63 -0.95 -36.72
C LEU A 147 10.43 -0.05 -37.01
N VAL A 148 9.24 -0.46 -36.58
CA VAL A 148 8.01 0.35 -36.70
C VAL A 148 8.19 1.70 -36.03
N ASP A 149 8.67 1.73 -34.79
CA ASP A 149 8.82 2.95 -33.98
C ASP A 149 9.76 4.00 -34.62
N ARG A 150 10.76 3.57 -35.41
CA ARG A 150 11.63 4.45 -36.20
C ARG A 150 10.93 5.01 -37.43
N HIS A 151 10.04 4.25 -38.05
CA HIS A 151 9.37 4.62 -39.29
C HIS A 151 8.13 5.52 -39.07
N LEU A 152 7.55 5.53 -37.86
CA LEU A 152 6.30 6.23 -37.56
C LEU A 152 6.30 7.72 -37.91
N ASP A 153 7.41 8.44 -37.68
CA ASP A 153 7.45 9.88 -37.90
C ASP A 153 7.44 10.25 -39.39
N THR A 154 8.08 9.43 -40.23
CA THR A 154 8.01 9.61 -41.68
C THR A 154 6.62 9.20 -42.18
N TRP A 155 6.10 8.05 -41.72
CA TRP A 155 4.80 7.54 -42.17
C TRP A 155 3.62 8.49 -41.91
N ARG A 156 3.59 9.14 -40.73
CA ARG A 156 2.53 10.11 -40.40
C ARG A 156 2.54 11.37 -41.28
N GLN A 157 3.69 11.73 -41.86
CA GLN A 157 3.84 12.95 -42.67
C GLN A 157 3.36 12.77 -44.12
N HIS A 158 3.37 11.54 -44.64
CA HIS A 158 3.02 11.26 -46.05
C HIS A 158 1.56 11.54 -46.42
N ALA A 159 0.63 11.53 -45.46
CA ALA A 159 -0.77 11.85 -45.71
C ALA A 159 -1.43 12.46 -44.46
N ARG A 160 -2.25 13.50 -44.64
CA ARG A 160 -3.02 14.14 -43.55
C ARG A 160 -4.18 13.29 -43.01
N HIS A 161 -4.13 11.97 -43.19
CA HIS A 161 -5.20 11.07 -42.77
C HIS A 161 -5.19 10.89 -41.25
N ARG A 162 -6.31 11.20 -40.58
CA ARG A 162 -6.43 11.19 -39.12
C ARG A 162 -6.06 9.85 -38.48
N ASP A 163 -6.38 8.73 -39.12
CA ASP A 163 -6.02 7.39 -38.60
C ASP A 163 -4.51 7.17 -38.49
N ARG A 164 -3.70 7.83 -39.34
CA ARG A 164 -2.23 7.74 -39.22
C ARG A 164 -1.76 8.43 -37.95
N TRP A 165 -2.32 9.60 -37.63
CA TRP A 165 -2.04 10.34 -36.40
C TRP A 165 -2.54 9.60 -35.17
N LEU A 166 -3.73 9.00 -35.24
CA LEU A 166 -4.29 8.19 -34.16
C LEU A 166 -3.45 6.96 -33.86
N LEU A 167 -3.05 6.19 -34.89
CA LEU A 167 -2.15 5.05 -34.71
C LEU A 167 -0.79 5.50 -34.16
N THR A 168 -0.26 6.62 -34.66
CA THR A 168 1.00 7.18 -34.14
C THR A 168 0.86 7.51 -32.66
N LEU A 169 -0.20 8.21 -32.25
CA LEU A 169 -0.45 8.52 -30.84
C LEU A 169 -0.52 7.23 -30.01
N ALA A 170 -1.33 6.26 -30.43
CA ALA A 170 -1.51 4.98 -29.74
C ALA A 170 -0.16 4.25 -29.57
N LEU A 171 0.60 4.10 -30.65
CA LEU A 171 1.91 3.45 -30.60
C LEU A 171 2.92 4.22 -29.75
N ARG A 172 2.88 5.56 -29.74
CA ARG A 172 3.75 6.38 -28.90
C ARG A 172 3.34 6.30 -27.42
N LEU A 173 2.05 6.29 -27.08
CA LEU A 173 1.59 6.05 -25.72
C LEU A 173 2.10 4.70 -25.20
N SER A 174 2.03 3.65 -26.01
CA SER A 174 2.54 2.32 -25.65
C SER A 174 4.09 2.27 -25.59
N CYS A 175 4.78 2.75 -26.63
CA CYS A 175 6.25 2.63 -26.76
C CYS A 175 7.05 3.71 -26.01
N ARG A 176 6.39 4.75 -25.47
CA ARG A 176 7.03 5.85 -24.73
C ARG A 176 6.63 5.90 -23.26
N LEU A 177 5.36 5.63 -22.96
CA LEU A 177 4.83 5.62 -21.58
C LEU A 177 4.65 4.21 -21.03
N GLY A 178 4.65 3.18 -21.89
CA GLY A 178 4.47 1.80 -21.44
C GLY A 178 3.02 1.37 -21.28
N MET A 179 2.06 2.12 -21.82
CA MET A 179 0.63 1.76 -21.71
C MET A 179 0.32 0.40 -22.33
N GLY A 180 -0.30 -0.46 -21.53
CA GLY A 180 -0.87 -1.73 -21.95
C GLY A 180 -2.09 -1.55 -22.84
N SER A 181 -2.49 -2.60 -23.56
CA SER A 181 -3.56 -2.52 -24.56
C SER A 181 -4.93 -2.14 -23.98
N GLU A 182 -5.22 -2.57 -22.75
CA GLU A 182 -6.49 -2.26 -22.08
C GLU A 182 -6.55 -0.80 -21.67
N VAL A 183 -5.55 -0.33 -20.92
CA VAL A 183 -5.43 1.08 -20.49
C VAL A 183 -5.42 2.02 -21.69
N LEU A 184 -4.68 1.67 -22.74
CA LEU A 184 -4.58 2.48 -23.94
C LEU A 184 -5.93 2.61 -24.66
N LEU A 185 -6.65 1.50 -24.87
CA LEU A 185 -7.96 1.54 -25.52
C LEU A 185 -9.00 2.28 -24.67
N GLY A 186 -9.02 2.05 -23.36
CA GLY A 186 -9.88 2.78 -22.43
C GLY A 186 -9.58 4.28 -22.42
N THR A 187 -8.31 4.64 -22.31
CA THR A 187 -7.82 6.03 -22.35
C THR A 187 -8.27 6.72 -23.63
N LEU A 188 -7.94 6.15 -24.80
CA LEU A 188 -8.28 6.76 -26.08
C LEU A 188 -9.79 6.84 -26.32
N ALA A 189 -10.57 5.85 -25.86
CA ALA A 189 -12.03 5.86 -25.96
C ALA A 189 -12.70 6.94 -25.09
N MET A 190 -12.02 7.39 -24.03
CA MET A 190 -12.48 8.47 -23.15
C MET A 190 -11.84 9.83 -23.47
N LEU A 191 -10.80 9.87 -24.31
CA LEU A 191 -9.97 11.04 -24.51
C LEU A 191 -10.73 12.15 -25.26
N GLY A 192 -10.81 13.32 -24.64
CA GLY A 192 -11.48 14.52 -25.14
C GLY A 192 -10.58 15.73 -24.92
N THR A 193 -10.92 16.88 -25.49
CA THR A 193 -10.15 18.12 -25.33
C THR A 193 -10.03 18.55 -23.87
N ARG A 194 -11.07 18.33 -23.06
CA ARG A 194 -11.09 18.60 -21.61
C ARG A 194 -10.04 17.83 -20.81
N HIS A 195 -9.54 16.72 -21.35
CA HIS A 195 -8.54 15.87 -20.71
C HIS A 195 -7.10 16.28 -21.08
N VAL A 196 -6.94 17.30 -21.94
CA VAL A 196 -5.63 17.72 -22.46
C VAL A 196 -5.34 19.15 -22.06
N ASP A 197 -4.25 19.37 -21.33
CA ASP A 197 -3.74 20.70 -21.05
C ASP A 197 -2.61 21.02 -22.05
N THR A 198 -2.91 21.95 -22.96
CA THR A 198 -1.99 22.36 -24.02
C THR A 198 -0.86 23.27 -23.56
N ALA A 199 -1.05 24.00 -22.45
CA ALA A 199 -0.04 24.90 -21.92
C ALA A 199 1.08 24.09 -21.23
N THR A 200 0.69 23.08 -20.45
CA THR A 200 1.62 22.25 -19.66
C THR A 200 2.02 20.95 -20.35
N ARG A 201 1.44 20.65 -21.53
CA ARG A 201 1.59 19.38 -22.28
C ARG A 201 1.18 18.16 -21.44
N GLN A 202 0.14 18.31 -20.63
CA GLN A 202 -0.35 17.25 -19.77
C GLN A 202 -1.58 16.55 -20.35
N ILE A 203 -1.72 15.27 -20.05
CA ILE A 203 -2.93 14.49 -20.28
C ILE A 203 -3.46 13.99 -18.94
N ARG A 204 -4.77 14.11 -18.74
CA ARG A 204 -5.50 13.63 -17.55
C ARG A 204 -6.25 12.36 -17.91
N LEU A 205 -5.72 11.23 -17.46
CA LEU A 205 -6.31 9.91 -17.69
C LEU A 205 -7.34 9.63 -16.60
N PRO A 206 -8.61 9.34 -16.89
CA PRO A 206 -9.55 8.93 -15.87
C PRO A 206 -9.00 7.70 -15.13
N SER A 207 -9.06 7.68 -13.81
CA SER A 207 -8.49 6.59 -12.99
C SER A 207 -9.34 5.32 -13.03
N GLN A 208 -10.61 5.42 -13.43
CA GLN A 208 -11.53 4.29 -13.61
C GLN A 208 -12.26 4.40 -14.94
N LEU A 209 -12.61 3.25 -15.52
CA LEU A 209 -13.52 3.17 -16.65
C LEU A 209 -14.95 3.34 -16.13
N GLN A 210 -15.57 4.50 -16.40
CA GLN A 210 -16.98 4.71 -16.12
C GLN A 210 -17.80 4.28 -17.33
N ASP A 211 -18.81 3.44 -17.12
CA ASP A 211 -19.90 3.28 -18.09
C ASP A 211 -20.81 4.49 -17.97
N ASP A 212 -21.10 5.17 -19.09
CA ASP A 212 -21.94 6.40 -19.14
C ASP A 212 -23.30 6.27 -18.45
N ARG A 213 -23.79 5.05 -18.23
CA ARG A 213 -25.05 4.78 -17.50
C ARG A 213 -25.00 5.24 -16.05
N ASP A 214 -23.83 5.28 -15.43
CA ASP A 214 -23.67 5.70 -14.03
C ASP A 214 -23.52 7.23 -13.87
N SER A 215 -23.44 7.98 -14.98
CA SER A 215 -23.31 9.45 -14.99
C SER A 215 -24.61 10.22 -15.25
N LEU A 216 -25.72 9.53 -15.50
CA LEU A 216 -27.05 10.17 -15.56
C LEU A 216 -27.65 10.18 -14.15
N PRO A 217 -27.94 11.34 -13.55
CA PRO A 217 -28.74 11.37 -12.34
C PRO A 217 -30.12 10.80 -12.69
N THR A 218 -30.42 9.61 -12.17
CA THR A 218 -31.81 9.12 -12.10
C THR A 218 -32.53 9.94 -11.04
N GLY A 219 -32.88 11.16 -11.41
CA GLY A 219 -33.75 12.04 -10.65
C GLY A 219 -34.54 12.84 -11.67
N GLU A 220 -35.82 12.53 -11.80
CA GLU A 220 -36.78 13.34 -12.55
C GLU A 220 -36.75 14.76 -11.97
N ALA A 221 -36.01 15.66 -12.61
CA ALA A 221 -36.07 17.07 -12.30
C ALA A 221 -37.39 17.62 -12.84
N ASN A 222 -38.23 18.14 -11.95
CA ASN A 222 -39.48 18.81 -12.26
C ASN A 222 -39.27 19.87 -13.38
N PRO A 223 -40.14 19.93 -14.42
CA PRO A 223 -39.98 20.85 -15.54
C PRO A 223 -40.18 22.34 -15.19
N SER A 224 -40.48 22.67 -13.94
CA SER A 224 -40.97 24.00 -13.54
C SER A 224 -39.89 25.01 -13.14
N GLN A 225 -38.60 24.70 -13.26
CA GLN A 225 -37.48 25.61 -12.89
C GLN A 225 -36.60 26.02 -14.07
N ALA A 226 -37.12 25.97 -15.30
CA ALA A 226 -36.39 26.38 -16.50
C ALA A 226 -36.74 27.82 -16.90
N LEU A 227 -36.27 28.84 -16.16
CA LEU A 227 -36.07 30.21 -16.68
C LEU A 227 -35.33 31.08 -15.65
N GLY A 228 -34.03 31.23 -15.82
CA GLY A 228 -33.24 32.23 -15.10
C GLY A 228 -31.83 31.77 -14.75
N THR A 229 -30.84 32.35 -15.43
CA THR A 229 -29.39 32.29 -15.18
C THR A 229 -28.68 30.96 -15.44
N ALA A 230 -27.62 31.03 -16.25
CA ALA A 230 -26.71 29.93 -16.53
C ALA A 230 -26.22 29.30 -15.22
N PRO A 231 -26.21 27.96 -15.09
CA PRO A 231 -25.82 27.32 -13.85
C PRO A 231 -24.36 27.65 -13.56
N GLN A 232 -24.15 28.44 -12.50
CA GLN A 232 -22.89 28.47 -11.78
C GLN A 232 -22.51 27.02 -11.48
N GLN A 233 -21.28 26.68 -11.85
CA GLN A 233 -20.64 25.40 -11.60
C GLN A 233 -20.79 25.03 -10.12
N ASP A 234 -21.73 24.16 -9.82
CA ASP A 234 -21.90 23.57 -8.51
C ASP A 234 -20.65 22.71 -8.21
N PRO A 235 -19.87 23.01 -7.15
CA PRO A 235 -18.69 22.22 -6.78
C PRO A 235 -19.03 20.79 -6.32
N ALA A 236 -20.33 20.43 -6.26
CA ALA A 236 -20.81 19.07 -6.03
C ALA A 236 -20.74 18.13 -7.25
N TYR A 237 -20.21 18.57 -8.40
CA TYR A 237 -19.92 17.67 -9.52
C TYR A 237 -18.91 16.61 -9.07
N GLN A 238 -19.36 15.35 -8.89
CA GLN A 238 -18.51 14.23 -8.45
C GLN A 238 -17.25 14.18 -9.31
N PRO A 239 -16.11 14.62 -8.78
CA PRO A 239 -15.07 15.07 -9.66
C PRO A 239 -14.23 13.85 -10.02
N MET A 240 -14.32 13.42 -11.28
CA MET A 240 -13.51 12.33 -11.84
C MET A 240 -12.07 12.43 -11.30
N HIS A 241 -11.60 11.31 -10.79
CA HIS A 241 -10.24 11.13 -10.31
C HIS A 241 -9.35 10.83 -11.51
N TYR A 242 -8.23 11.55 -11.63
CA TYR A 242 -7.36 11.47 -12.80
C TYR A 242 -5.94 11.05 -12.40
N TYR A 243 -5.30 10.32 -13.30
CA TYR A 243 -3.86 10.11 -13.37
C TYR A 243 -3.28 11.06 -14.42
N THR A 244 -2.43 11.99 -14.01
CA THR A 244 -1.94 13.09 -14.84
C THR A 244 -0.52 12.83 -15.29
N LEU A 245 -0.29 12.89 -16.61
CA LEU A 245 1.03 12.68 -17.20
C LEU A 245 1.44 13.88 -18.05
N ALA A 246 2.62 14.47 -17.78
CA ALA A 246 3.27 15.38 -18.70
C ALA A 246 3.94 14.58 -19.83
N LEU A 247 3.63 14.97 -21.06
CA LEU A 247 3.98 14.18 -22.23
C LEU A 247 5.28 14.65 -22.89
N PRO A 248 6.19 13.71 -23.26
CA PRO A 248 7.34 14.04 -24.08
C PRO A 248 6.87 14.47 -25.48
N ARG A 249 7.66 15.29 -26.18
CA ARG A 249 7.29 15.83 -27.51
C ARG A 249 6.83 14.75 -28.49
N ALA A 250 7.48 13.59 -28.50
CA ALA A 250 7.13 12.47 -29.38
C ALA A 250 5.70 11.94 -29.20
N VAL A 251 5.11 12.10 -28.01
CA VAL A 251 3.70 11.76 -27.71
C VAL A 251 2.82 13.01 -27.85
N TRP A 252 3.32 14.17 -27.42
CA TRP A 252 2.60 15.43 -27.46
C TRP A 252 2.23 15.87 -28.88
N ASP A 253 3.15 15.79 -29.83
CA ASP A 253 2.92 16.28 -31.19
C ASP A 253 1.73 15.60 -31.90
N PRO A 254 1.59 14.25 -31.90
CA PRO A 254 0.42 13.61 -32.49
C PRO A 254 -0.86 13.89 -31.71
N LEU A 255 -0.80 14.00 -30.37
CA LEU A 255 -1.96 14.38 -29.57
C LEU A 255 -2.44 15.81 -29.91
N ARG A 256 -1.51 16.77 -29.94
CA ARG A 256 -1.77 18.15 -30.31
C ARG A 256 -2.40 18.24 -31.70
N HIS A 257 -1.92 17.46 -32.67
CA HIS A 257 -2.53 17.42 -33.99
C HIS A 257 -4.00 16.96 -33.95
N LEU A 258 -4.31 15.89 -33.20
CA LEU A 258 -5.69 15.41 -33.05
C LEU A 258 -6.59 16.43 -32.34
N VAL A 259 -6.06 17.16 -31.35
CA VAL A 259 -6.77 18.24 -30.67
C VAL A 259 -7.09 19.39 -31.62
N HIS A 260 -6.13 19.85 -32.43
CA HIS A 260 -6.35 20.94 -33.39
C HIS A 260 -7.22 20.53 -34.58
N ALA A 261 -7.22 19.25 -34.95
CA ALA A 261 -8.03 18.71 -36.04
C ALA A 261 -9.46 18.32 -35.59
N ALA A 262 -9.79 18.44 -34.30
CA ALA A 262 -11.13 18.14 -33.80
C ALA A 262 -12.12 19.25 -34.17
N THR A 263 -13.25 18.89 -34.76
CA THR A 263 -14.32 19.82 -35.16
C THR A 263 -15.67 19.32 -34.65
N GLY A 264 -16.56 20.24 -34.23
CA GLY A 264 -17.88 19.89 -33.67
C GLY A 264 -17.78 18.99 -32.44
N ASP A 265 -18.62 17.97 -32.37
CA ASP A 265 -18.72 17.03 -31.23
C ASP A 265 -17.48 16.13 -31.05
N GLN A 266 -16.53 16.16 -31.99
CA GLN A 266 -15.25 15.45 -31.84
C GLN A 266 -14.40 15.97 -30.67
N GLY A 267 -14.71 17.16 -30.15
CA GLY A 267 -14.06 17.68 -28.94
C GLY A 267 -14.29 16.78 -27.73
N GLU A 268 -15.40 16.06 -27.67
CA GLU A 268 -15.68 15.11 -26.59
C GLU A 268 -14.88 13.82 -26.73
N TRP A 269 -14.68 13.33 -27.97
CA TRP A 269 -14.02 12.05 -28.24
C TRP A 269 -13.01 12.17 -29.40
N LEU A 270 -11.76 12.55 -29.07
CA LEU A 270 -10.70 12.84 -30.04
C LEU A 270 -10.35 11.65 -30.94
N ALA A 271 -10.50 10.42 -30.42
CA ALA A 271 -10.11 9.19 -31.11
C ALA A 271 -11.23 8.54 -31.94
N LEU A 272 -12.44 9.12 -31.97
CA LEU A 272 -13.57 8.62 -32.76
C LEU A 272 -13.76 9.42 -34.06
N GLU A 273 -14.51 8.86 -35.00
CA GLU A 273 -14.95 9.61 -36.19
C GLU A 273 -16.08 10.56 -35.75
N SER A 274 -16.26 11.71 -36.42
CA SER A 274 -17.35 12.65 -36.10
C SER A 274 -18.66 11.88 -35.98
N PRO A 275 -19.24 11.75 -34.76
CA PRO A 275 -20.50 11.05 -34.63
C PRO A 275 -21.59 11.96 -35.21
N SER A 276 -22.35 11.50 -36.20
CA SER A 276 -23.64 12.11 -36.54
C SER A 276 -24.69 11.84 -35.46
N LYS A 277 -24.40 10.93 -34.52
CA LYS A 277 -25.20 10.56 -33.35
C LYS A 277 -24.28 10.22 -32.17
N PRO A 278 -24.60 10.59 -30.92
CA PRO A 278 -23.80 10.25 -29.76
C PRO A 278 -23.67 8.71 -29.60
N ILE A 279 -22.44 8.22 -29.46
CA ILE A 279 -22.15 6.79 -29.25
C ILE A 279 -22.32 6.47 -27.76
N ALA A 280 -23.43 5.83 -27.42
CA ALA A 280 -23.94 5.77 -26.05
C ALA A 280 -23.17 4.89 -25.05
N THR A 281 -22.18 4.07 -25.47
CA THR A 281 -21.47 3.19 -24.51
C THR A 281 -19.97 3.11 -24.76
N LEU A 282 -19.20 3.08 -23.67
CA LEU A 282 -17.75 2.91 -23.66
C LEU A 282 -17.31 1.67 -24.46
N LYS A 283 -18.02 0.54 -24.29
CA LYS A 283 -17.76 -0.70 -25.03
C LYS A 283 -17.87 -0.52 -26.55
N THR A 284 -18.84 0.25 -27.02
CA THR A 284 -19.01 0.54 -28.46
C THR A 284 -17.87 1.42 -28.96
N ARG A 285 -17.47 2.44 -28.18
CA ARG A 285 -16.33 3.31 -28.50
C ARG A 285 -15.03 2.53 -28.59
N GLN A 286 -14.76 1.65 -27.62
CA GLN A 286 -13.59 0.77 -27.63
C GLN A 286 -13.58 -0.18 -28.85
N LYS A 287 -14.74 -0.73 -29.23
CA LYS A 287 -14.86 -1.60 -30.42
C LYS A 287 -14.51 -0.84 -31.71
N GLN A 288 -15.13 0.32 -31.94
CA GLN A 288 -14.85 1.15 -33.12
C GLN A 288 -13.38 1.59 -33.17
N LEU A 289 -12.82 2.00 -32.02
CA LEU A 289 -11.42 2.38 -31.92
C LEU A 289 -10.48 1.21 -32.28
N ARG A 290 -10.77 0.01 -31.80
CA ARG A 290 -9.99 -1.20 -32.12
C ARG A 290 -10.02 -1.49 -33.62
N GLU A 291 -11.17 -1.39 -34.27
CA GLU A 291 -11.31 -1.58 -35.72
C GLU A 291 -10.51 -0.54 -36.52
N ARG A 292 -10.56 0.73 -36.11
CA ARG A 292 -9.76 1.81 -36.74
C ARG A 292 -8.26 1.58 -36.59
N LEU A 293 -7.80 1.31 -35.37
CA LEU A 293 -6.39 1.03 -35.10
C LEU A 293 -5.89 -0.19 -35.87
N ASP A 294 -6.70 -1.24 -35.99
CA ASP A 294 -6.34 -2.44 -36.74
C ASP A 294 -6.21 -2.18 -38.25
N ARG A 295 -7.15 -1.41 -38.84
CA ARG A 295 -7.04 -0.98 -40.25
C ARG A 295 -5.78 -0.15 -40.48
N ALA A 296 -5.51 0.83 -39.63
CA ALA A 296 -4.32 1.67 -39.72
C ALA A 296 -3.02 0.86 -39.57
N ALA A 297 -2.98 -0.07 -38.61
CA ALA A 297 -1.82 -0.93 -38.36
C ALA A 297 -1.51 -1.83 -39.56
N LYS A 298 -2.55 -2.42 -40.18
CA LYS A 298 -2.41 -3.23 -41.40
C LYS A 298 -1.88 -2.39 -42.58
N ALA A 299 -2.35 -1.15 -42.73
CA ALA A 299 -1.87 -0.24 -43.76
C ALA A 299 -0.39 0.11 -43.56
N LEU A 300 0.01 0.47 -42.32
CA LEU A 300 1.40 0.73 -41.96
C LEU A 300 2.31 -0.46 -42.28
N VAL A 301 1.94 -1.67 -41.85
CA VAL A 301 2.74 -2.89 -42.10
C VAL A 301 2.84 -3.18 -43.59
N LYS A 302 1.76 -3.01 -44.36
CA LYS A 302 1.78 -3.21 -45.82
C LYS A 302 2.77 -2.27 -46.49
N GLU A 303 2.74 -0.98 -46.13
CA GLU A 303 3.63 0.05 -46.68
C GLU A 303 5.10 -0.22 -46.29
N MET A 304 5.36 -0.54 -45.02
CA MET A 304 6.70 -0.88 -44.54
C MET A 304 7.27 -2.15 -45.19
N LYS A 305 6.45 -3.16 -45.51
CA LYS A 305 6.91 -4.35 -46.22
C LYS A 305 7.38 -4.05 -47.65
N ILE A 306 6.78 -3.05 -48.29
CA ILE A 306 7.18 -2.60 -49.63
C ILE A 306 8.50 -1.82 -49.53
N GLN A 307 8.63 -0.95 -48.53
CA GLN A 307 9.81 -0.10 -48.34
C GLN A 307 11.02 -0.84 -47.74
N HIS A 308 10.79 -1.90 -46.97
CA HIS A 308 11.84 -2.68 -46.31
C HIS A 308 11.69 -4.20 -46.57
N PRO A 309 11.92 -4.68 -47.80
CA PRO A 309 11.73 -6.10 -48.16
C PRO A 309 12.52 -7.07 -47.28
N GLN A 310 13.72 -6.68 -46.85
CA GLN A 310 14.60 -7.47 -45.98
C GLN A 310 14.01 -7.76 -44.59
N HIS A 311 13.00 -6.99 -44.16
CA HIS A 311 12.35 -7.15 -42.86
C HIS A 311 10.93 -7.75 -42.98
N ARG A 312 10.54 -8.25 -44.15
CA ARG A 312 9.17 -8.73 -44.41
C ARG A 312 8.69 -9.80 -43.42
N ALA A 313 9.50 -10.83 -43.18
CA ALA A 313 9.17 -11.91 -42.24
C ALA A 313 9.02 -11.41 -40.79
N LEU A 314 9.81 -10.41 -40.42
CA LEU A 314 9.74 -9.77 -39.10
C LEU A 314 8.46 -8.94 -38.96
N LEU A 315 8.11 -8.16 -39.99
CA LEU A 315 6.91 -7.32 -40.03
C LEU A 315 5.60 -8.13 -40.09
N GLU A 316 5.61 -9.35 -40.63
CA GLU A 316 4.45 -10.27 -40.62
C GLU A 316 3.97 -10.60 -39.20
N ARG A 317 4.88 -10.54 -38.23
CA ARG A 317 4.55 -10.77 -36.82
C ARG A 317 3.76 -9.63 -36.19
N LEU A 318 3.70 -8.46 -36.84
CA LEU A 318 2.94 -7.30 -36.39
C LEU A 318 1.64 -7.11 -37.19
N SER A 319 1.08 -8.18 -37.76
CA SER A 319 -0.12 -8.15 -38.61
C SER A 319 -1.39 -7.68 -37.86
N GLY A 320 -1.51 -6.38 -37.62
CA GLY A 320 -2.66 -5.76 -36.98
C GLY A 320 -2.39 -5.19 -35.58
N TRP A 321 -3.38 -4.46 -35.07
CA TRP A 321 -3.30 -3.74 -33.80
C TRP A 321 -3.08 -4.64 -32.57
N PRO A 322 -3.73 -5.81 -32.43
CA PRO A 322 -3.55 -6.66 -31.24
C PRO A 322 -2.10 -7.11 -31.04
N LYS A 323 -1.38 -7.39 -32.12
CA LYS A 323 0.03 -7.81 -32.05
C LYS A 323 0.95 -6.63 -31.74
N MET A 324 0.71 -5.47 -32.36
CA MET A 324 1.51 -4.26 -32.07
C MET A 324 1.35 -3.77 -30.62
N SER A 325 0.12 -3.71 -30.13
CA SER A 325 -0.16 -3.23 -28.77
C SER A 325 0.42 -4.12 -27.67
N ARG A 326 0.55 -5.43 -27.92
CA ARG A 326 1.24 -6.38 -27.01
C ARG A 326 2.72 -6.07 -26.83
N TRP A 327 3.39 -5.66 -27.91
CA TRP A 327 4.85 -5.48 -27.94
C TRP A 327 5.31 -4.05 -27.64
N GLY A 328 4.39 -3.07 -27.66
CA GLY A 328 4.71 -1.66 -27.39
C GLY A 328 5.31 -1.40 -26.00
N PRO A 329 4.77 -1.94 -24.88
CA PRO A 329 5.36 -1.73 -23.55
C PRO A 329 6.78 -2.25 -23.42
N MET A 330 7.12 -3.36 -24.12
CA MET A 330 8.48 -3.88 -24.16
C MET A 330 9.46 -2.91 -24.84
N VAL A 331 9.00 -2.12 -25.82
CA VAL A 331 9.82 -1.05 -26.40
C VAL A 331 10.10 0.02 -25.36
N ALA A 332 9.11 0.43 -24.56
CA ALA A 332 9.31 1.40 -23.49
C ALA A 332 10.30 0.89 -22.44
N GLN A 333 10.16 -0.38 -22.04
CA GLN A 333 11.07 -1.06 -21.11
C GLN A 333 12.51 -1.12 -21.64
N ARG A 334 12.68 -1.59 -22.89
CA ARG A 334 13.98 -1.63 -23.58
C ARG A 334 14.61 -0.25 -23.69
N LYS A 335 13.77 0.78 -23.72
CA LYS A 335 14.17 2.17 -23.82
C LYS A 335 14.41 2.85 -22.47
N GLY A 336 14.31 2.14 -21.35
CA GLY A 336 14.76 2.61 -20.04
C GLY A 336 13.63 2.93 -19.06
N ILE A 337 12.36 2.77 -19.45
CA ILE A 337 11.25 2.90 -18.50
C ILE A 337 11.26 1.68 -17.56
N ALA A 338 11.27 1.92 -16.25
CA ALA A 338 11.25 0.87 -15.25
C ALA A 338 9.94 0.05 -15.31
N SER A 339 10.02 -1.26 -15.03
CA SER A 339 8.87 -2.18 -15.15
C SER A 339 7.69 -1.78 -14.27
N ILE A 340 7.96 -1.19 -13.10
CA ILE A 340 6.93 -0.72 -12.16
C ILE A 340 5.94 0.27 -12.80
N TRP A 341 6.41 1.10 -13.73
CA TRP A 341 5.55 2.05 -14.46
C TRP A 341 4.71 1.36 -15.54
N LEU A 342 5.23 0.28 -16.12
CA LEU A 342 4.52 -0.55 -17.09
C LEU A 342 3.39 -1.31 -16.40
N ASP A 343 3.66 -1.83 -15.21
CA ASP A 343 2.68 -2.55 -14.38
C ASP A 343 1.52 -1.61 -14.00
N ILE A 344 1.81 -0.38 -13.56
CA ILE A 344 0.78 0.63 -13.24
C ILE A 344 -0.10 0.96 -14.46
N LEU A 345 0.47 1.04 -15.67
CA LEU A 345 -0.25 1.38 -16.90
C LEU A 345 -0.70 0.15 -17.71
N SER A 346 -0.69 -1.04 -17.12
CA SER A 346 -1.08 -2.27 -17.82
C SER A 346 -2.61 -2.44 -17.87
N GLU A 347 -3.27 -2.20 -16.74
CA GLU A 347 -4.69 -2.46 -16.50
C GLU A 347 -5.35 -1.33 -15.69
N TYR A 348 -6.69 -1.24 -15.77
CA TYR A 348 -7.46 -0.39 -14.87
C TYR A 348 -7.77 -1.13 -13.56
N PRO A 349 -7.95 -0.41 -12.43
CA PRO A 349 -7.93 1.04 -12.28
C PRO A 349 -6.50 1.65 -12.24
N LEU A 350 -6.35 2.87 -12.77
CA LEU A 350 -5.11 3.64 -12.61
C LEU A 350 -5.09 4.33 -11.24
N PRO A 351 -3.90 4.56 -10.65
CA PRO A 351 -3.77 5.38 -9.45
C PRO A 351 -4.40 6.76 -9.65
N THR A 352 -4.79 7.39 -8.55
CA THR A 352 -5.34 8.75 -8.57
C THR A 352 -4.31 9.73 -8.05
N ASP A 353 -4.06 10.81 -8.79
CA ASP A 353 -3.21 11.89 -8.33
C ASP A 353 -3.94 12.84 -7.38
N SER A 354 -3.17 13.45 -6.50
CA SER A 354 -3.66 14.51 -5.63
C SER A 354 -4.00 15.76 -6.44
N ARG A 355 -4.97 16.52 -5.94
CA ARG A 355 -5.31 17.84 -6.47
C ARG A 355 -4.48 18.96 -5.89
N GLU A 356 -3.71 18.67 -4.85
CA GLU A 356 -2.86 19.68 -4.24
C GLU A 356 -1.73 20.05 -5.20
N PRO A 357 -1.43 21.35 -5.38
CA PRO A 357 -0.32 21.78 -6.20
C PRO A 357 1.00 21.41 -5.51
N ILE A 358 1.68 20.38 -6.04
CA ILE A 358 2.96 19.93 -5.52
C ILE A 358 4.14 20.57 -6.28
N THR A 359 3.96 20.98 -7.54
CA THR A 359 5.02 21.55 -8.39
C THR A 359 4.83 23.03 -8.69
N VAL A 360 5.95 23.73 -8.86
CA VAL A 360 6.02 25.13 -9.29
C VAL A 360 5.48 25.23 -10.72
N GLY A 361 4.34 25.90 -10.89
CA GLY A 361 3.71 26.14 -12.20
C GLY A 361 2.52 25.23 -12.55
N ALA A 362 2.17 24.26 -11.70
CA ALA A 362 0.95 23.44 -11.87
C ALA A 362 -0.35 24.23 -11.64
N ASP A 363 -0.27 25.41 -11.00
CA ASP A 363 -1.42 26.28 -10.76
C ASP A 363 -1.03 27.76 -10.82
N ARG A 364 -1.37 28.44 -11.92
CA ARG A 364 -1.41 29.92 -11.97
C ARG A 364 -2.79 30.48 -11.63
N GLY A 365 -3.75 29.65 -11.19
CA GLY A 365 -5.14 30.14 -11.03
C GLY A 365 -6.07 29.43 -10.05
N ARG A 366 -5.66 28.41 -9.28
CA ARG A 366 -6.58 27.74 -8.33
C ARG A 366 -6.10 27.63 -6.88
N TYR A 367 -4.98 28.27 -6.53
CA TYR A 367 -4.66 28.47 -5.12
C TYR A 367 -5.48 29.64 -4.58
N ALA A 368 -6.71 29.36 -4.17
CA ALA A 368 -7.31 30.12 -3.09
C ALA A 368 -6.68 29.57 -1.80
N PRO A 369 -5.89 30.35 -1.03
CA PRO A 369 -5.57 29.94 0.33
C PRO A 369 -6.90 29.59 1.02
N ALA A 370 -6.89 28.56 1.86
CA ALA A 370 -8.09 28.01 2.51
C ALA A 370 -8.97 29.06 3.25
N GLY A 371 -8.55 30.31 3.36
CA GLY A 371 -9.35 31.43 3.85
C GLY A 371 -10.42 31.99 2.89
N ALA A 372 -10.39 31.74 1.57
CA ALA A 372 -11.35 32.37 0.66
C ALA A 372 -12.54 31.49 0.23
N ALA A 373 -12.38 30.16 0.22
CA ALA A 373 -13.46 29.22 -0.12
C ALA A 373 -14.26 28.74 1.10
N SER A 374 -13.81 29.04 2.32
CA SER A 374 -14.58 28.87 3.56
C SER A 374 -15.33 30.16 3.91
N ARG A 375 -16.21 30.64 3.02
CA ARG A 375 -17.16 31.70 3.35
C ARG A 375 -18.42 31.12 4.00
N HIS A 376 -18.24 30.43 5.12
CA HIS A 376 -19.28 30.33 6.15
C HIS A 376 -18.59 30.55 7.50
N HIS A 377 -18.90 31.72 8.10
CA HIS A 377 -18.41 32.24 9.38
C HIS A 377 -16.96 32.74 9.44
N ALA A 378 -16.72 33.94 8.91
CA ALA A 378 -15.78 34.86 9.54
C ALA A 378 -16.35 35.25 10.90
N ARG A 379 -15.82 34.66 11.98
CA ARG A 379 -15.94 35.22 13.34
C ARG A 379 -14.76 36.18 13.52
N PRO A 380 -14.94 37.39 14.08
CA PRO A 380 -13.85 38.35 14.22
C PRO A 380 -12.77 37.84 15.18
N ASP A 381 -11.50 38.09 14.83
CA ASP A 381 -10.28 37.80 15.59
C ASP A 381 -10.14 38.67 16.86
N SER A 382 -11.14 38.73 17.73
CA SER A 382 -11.10 39.59 18.92
C SER A 382 -11.58 38.94 20.23
N GLU A 383 -11.50 37.61 20.36
CA GLU A 383 -11.63 36.94 21.67
C GLU A 383 -10.40 36.06 21.95
N GLU A 384 -9.35 36.73 22.44
CA GLU A 384 -8.35 36.10 23.27
C GLU A 384 -8.99 35.48 24.52
N LEU A 385 -8.69 34.21 24.78
CA LEU A 385 -8.52 33.62 26.11
C LEU A 385 -9.55 33.98 27.20
N ARG A 386 -10.62 33.16 27.28
CA ARG A 386 -11.20 32.75 28.57
C ARG A 386 -11.58 31.26 28.55
N PHE A 387 -10.60 30.41 28.81
CA PHE A 387 -10.84 29.05 29.31
C PHE A 387 -10.59 29.07 30.82
N LEU A 388 -11.64 29.37 31.59
CA LEU A 388 -11.84 29.05 33.02
C LEU A 388 -13.30 29.44 33.33
N ASP A 389 -14.21 28.46 33.39
CA ASP A 389 -15.06 28.17 34.58
C ASP A 389 -16.19 27.17 34.22
N ASP A 390 -16.57 26.39 35.22
CA ASP A 390 -17.53 25.28 35.19
C ASP A 390 -18.93 25.63 34.64
N GLY A 391 -19.45 24.79 33.74
CA GLY A 391 -20.86 24.79 33.34
C GLY A 391 -21.19 23.77 32.24
N PRO A 392 -22.22 22.90 32.38
CA PRO A 392 -22.49 21.82 31.44
C PRO A 392 -23.27 22.34 30.24
N ALA A 393 -22.62 22.43 29.07
CA ALA A 393 -23.28 22.66 27.80
C ALA A 393 -23.50 21.30 27.11
N THR A 394 -24.70 20.73 27.26
CA THR A 394 -25.15 19.56 26.51
C THR A 394 -25.43 19.92 25.05
N PRO A 395 -24.93 19.17 24.06
CA PRO A 395 -25.38 19.27 22.67
C PRO A 395 -26.76 18.62 22.51
N ARG A 396 -27.65 19.23 21.73
CA ARG A 396 -28.95 18.63 21.35
C ARG A 396 -28.74 17.52 20.31
N PRO A 397 -29.37 16.33 20.45
CA PRO A 397 -29.20 15.23 19.49
C PRO A 397 -30.12 15.39 18.27
N HIS A 398 -29.62 14.95 17.11
CA HIS A 398 -30.43 14.64 15.94
C HIS A 398 -31.07 13.25 16.11
N ASP A 399 -32.38 13.17 15.95
CA ASP A 399 -33.18 11.95 16.05
C ASP A 399 -32.90 10.98 14.88
N ALA A 400 -32.09 9.96 15.13
CA ALA A 400 -32.15 8.68 14.43
C ALA A 400 -31.89 7.57 15.46
N ALA A 401 -32.88 6.68 15.63
CA ALA A 401 -32.90 5.66 16.67
C ALA A 401 -31.71 4.67 16.54
N SER A 402 -30.63 4.99 17.26
CA SER A 402 -29.51 4.12 17.59
C SER A 402 -29.61 3.82 19.10
N MET A 403 -29.60 2.54 19.48
CA MET A 403 -29.63 2.14 20.89
C MET A 403 -28.39 2.70 21.64
N HIS A 404 -28.63 3.19 22.86
CA HIS A 404 -27.62 3.80 23.73
C HIS A 404 -26.41 2.89 24.01
N ARG A 405 -25.19 3.42 23.78
CA ARG A 405 -23.96 2.99 24.45
C ARG A 405 -23.80 3.81 25.74
N PRO A 406 -23.36 3.24 26.88
CA PRO A 406 -23.09 4.02 28.07
C PRO A 406 -21.82 4.87 27.92
N ASP A 407 -21.95 6.13 28.29
CA ASP A 407 -20.88 7.08 28.53
C ASP A 407 -20.11 6.68 29.80
N ASP A 408 -18.85 6.27 29.64
CA ASP A 408 -17.80 6.43 30.64
C ASP A 408 -16.46 6.32 29.91
N LEU A 409 -15.60 7.33 30.11
CA LEU A 409 -14.33 7.55 29.41
C LEU A 409 -13.58 6.23 29.12
N ALA A 410 -13.51 5.90 27.83
CA ALA A 410 -13.04 4.64 27.28
C ALA A 410 -11.53 4.41 27.53
N ILE A 411 -11.18 4.07 28.77
CA ILE A 411 -9.84 3.72 29.23
C ILE A 411 -9.71 2.19 29.24
N THR A 412 -8.58 1.67 28.77
CA THR A 412 -8.26 0.25 28.78
C THR A 412 -6.93 -0.02 29.44
N ALA A 413 -6.80 -1.21 30.06
CA ALA A 413 -5.51 -1.63 30.59
C ALA A 413 -4.44 -1.49 29.50
N PRO A 414 -3.23 -1.03 29.84
CA PRO A 414 -2.16 -0.97 28.86
C PRO A 414 -1.87 -2.40 28.41
N GLY A 415 -2.14 -2.70 27.14
CA GLY A 415 -2.15 -4.06 26.61
C GLY A 415 -3.43 -4.88 26.91
N ALA A 416 -4.52 -4.29 27.41
CA ALA A 416 -5.84 -4.92 27.39
C ALA A 416 -6.28 -5.03 25.94
N VAL A 417 -6.02 -6.22 25.44
CA VAL A 417 -6.34 -6.73 24.13
C VAL A 417 -7.85 -6.54 23.89
N GLU A 418 -8.25 -5.65 22.98
CA GLU A 418 -9.36 -6.03 22.08
C GLU A 418 -8.82 -7.24 21.36
N SER A 419 -9.21 -8.46 21.81
CA SER A 419 -8.65 -9.75 21.40
C SER A 419 -8.07 -9.68 19.99
N GLY A 420 -6.77 -9.41 19.90
CA GLY A 420 -6.05 -9.29 18.66
C GLY A 420 -5.94 -10.72 18.22
N ALA A 421 -6.98 -11.19 17.53
CA ALA A 421 -7.14 -12.57 17.19
C ALA A 421 -5.84 -13.00 16.52
N GLU A 422 -5.14 -13.95 17.12
CA GLU A 422 -3.96 -14.50 16.47
C GLU A 422 -4.37 -14.93 15.07
N PRO A 423 -3.56 -14.62 14.04
CA PRO A 423 -3.91 -14.98 12.69
C PRO A 423 -4.20 -16.47 12.63
N LEU A 424 -5.38 -16.81 12.11
CA LEU A 424 -5.85 -18.18 12.06
C LEU A 424 -4.78 -19.06 11.41
N SER A 425 -4.48 -20.18 12.07
CA SER A 425 -3.66 -21.21 11.47
C SER A 425 -4.34 -21.70 10.18
N ILE A 426 -3.57 -22.24 9.25
CA ILE A 426 -4.11 -22.82 8.01
C ILE A 426 -5.20 -23.85 8.33
N GLU A 427 -5.00 -24.63 9.39
CA GLU A 427 -5.95 -25.63 9.88
C GLU A 427 -7.24 -25.00 10.40
N GLN A 428 -7.14 -23.93 11.19
CA GLN A 428 -8.30 -23.17 11.69
C GLN A 428 -9.08 -22.53 10.53
N SER A 429 -8.41 -21.97 9.52
CA SER A 429 -9.07 -21.44 8.31
C SER A 429 -9.83 -22.53 7.55
N PHE A 430 -9.28 -23.74 7.45
CA PHE A 430 -9.99 -24.88 6.85
C PHE A 430 -11.15 -25.37 7.72
N ALA A 431 -10.99 -25.40 9.04
CA ALA A 431 -12.03 -25.77 9.99
C ALA A 431 -13.20 -24.78 9.94
N LEU A 432 -12.92 -23.47 9.93
CA LEU A 432 -13.91 -22.40 9.76
C LEU A 432 -14.72 -22.61 8.48
N ARG A 433 -14.03 -22.85 7.36
CA ARG A 433 -14.68 -23.15 6.08
C ARG A 433 -15.57 -24.39 6.16
N HIS A 434 -15.11 -25.42 6.85
CA HIS A 434 -15.86 -26.65 7.03
C HIS A 434 -17.13 -26.43 7.86
N ALA A 435 -17.05 -25.65 8.94
CA ALA A 435 -18.18 -25.28 9.78
C ALA A 435 -19.25 -24.50 8.98
N VAL A 436 -18.86 -23.46 8.24
CA VAL A 436 -19.79 -22.70 7.38
C VAL A 436 -20.40 -23.59 6.27
N ARG A 437 -19.63 -24.53 5.72
CA ARG A 437 -20.14 -25.52 4.75
C ARG A 437 -21.08 -26.55 5.38
N ALA A 438 -20.85 -26.95 6.63
CA ALA A 438 -21.74 -27.83 7.37
C ALA A 438 -23.10 -27.14 7.59
N PHE A 439 -23.07 -25.89 8.08
CA PHE A 439 -24.25 -25.02 8.16
C PHE A 439 -25.00 -24.95 6.81
N SER A 440 -24.27 -24.63 5.74
CA SER A 440 -24.82 -24.54 4.38
C SER A 440 -25.47 -25.85 3.89
N ARG A 441 -24.96 -27.02 4.32
CA ARG A 441 -25.50 -28.36 3.97
C ARG A 441 -26.73 -28.74 4.78
N GLN A 442 -26.90 -28.17 5.97
CA GLN A 442 -28.05 -28.40 6.85
C GLN A 442 -29.23 -27.47 6.54
N LEU A 443 -29.02 -26.34 5.84
CA LEU A 443 -30.13 -25.47 5.43
C LEU A 443 -31.27 -26.19 4.68
N PRO A 444 -31.02 -27.10 3.70
CA PRO A 444 -32.09 -27.83 3.02
C PRO A 444 -32.84 -28.82 3.91
N THR A 445 -32.31 -29.23 5.05
CA THR A 445 -33.01 -30.16 5.95
C THR A 445 -34.06 -29.45 6.81
N LEU A 446 -34.03 -28.11 6.87
CA LEU A 446 -34.98 -27.31 7.63
C LEU A 446 -36.34 -27.14 6.94
N THR A 447 -36.44 -27.44 5.63
CA THR A 447 -37.68 -27.28 4.88
C THR A 447 -37.72 -28.19 3.65
N THR A 448 -38.91 -28.61 3.24
CA THR A 448 -39.15 -29.31 1.97
C THR A 448 -39.27 -28.34 0.78
N GLY A 449 -39.33 -27.02 1.03
CA GLY A 449 -39.48 -25.97 0.03
C GLY A 449 -38.16 -25.31 -0.41
N LYS A 450 -38.21 -24.49 -1.47
CA LYS A 450 -37.02 -23.75 -1.99
C LYS A 450 -36.67 -22.49 -1.19
N ARG A 451 -37.57 -22.02 -0.32
CA ARG A 451 -37.47 -20.78 0.46
C ARG A 451 -37.87 -21.03 1.92
N LEU A 452 -37.23 -20.34 2.83
CA LEU A 452 -37.61 -20.27 4.24
C LEU A 452 -38.54 -19.06 4.42
N SER A 453 -39.84 -19.26 4.22
CA SER A 453 -40.85 -18.20 4.30
C SER A 453 -41.45 -18.12 5.70
N GLY A 454 -41.33 -16.97 6.36
CA GLY A 454 -42.13 -16.60 7.53
C GLY A 454 -41.59 -17.02 8.90
N GLN A 455 -42.33 -16.63 9.95
CA GLN A 455 -41.97 -16.84 11.37
C GLN A 455 -41.73 -18.32 11.75
N VAL A 456 -42.32 -19.26 11.02
CA VAL A 456 -42.29 -20.72 11.30
C VAL A 456 -40.86 -21.29 11.32
N TYR A 457 -39.98 -20.81 10.44
CA TYR A 457 -38.60 -21.33 10.32
C TYR A 457 -37.58 -20.48 11.08
N ARG A 458 -38.01 -19.45 11.81
CA ARG A 458 -37.12 -18.53 12.54
C ARG A 458 -36.38 -19.24 13.66
N GLU A 459 -37.10 -20.05 14.46
CA GLU A 459 -36.53 -20.75 15.60
C GLU A 459 -35.57 -21.88 15.19
N PRO A 460 -35.92 -22.79 14.25
CA PRO A 460 -34.98 -23.80 13.77
C PRO A 460 -33.71 -23.20 13.14
N LEU A 461 -33.83 -22.10 12.39
CA LEU A 461 -32.68 -21.41 11.81
C LEU A 461 -31.81 -20.73 12.87
N GLN A 462 -32.42 -20.17 13.93
CA GLN A 462 -31.69 -19.60 15.05
C GLN A 462 -30.94 -20.67 15.86
N GLN A 463 -31.54 -21.84 16.08
CA GLN A 463 -30.87 -22.97 16.74
C GLN A 463 -29.67 -23.46 15.93
N LEU A 464 -29.85 -23.65 14.62
CA LEU A 464 -28.76 -24.02 13.71
C LEU A 464 -27.64 -22.96 13.71
N ARG A 465 -28.01 -21.67 13.72
CA ARG A 465 -27.06 -20.56 13.83
C ARG A 465 -26.27 -20.62 15.14
N ARG A 466 -26.95 -20.79 16.29
CA ARG A 466 -26.30 -20.86 17.61
C ARG A 466 -25.28 -22.01 17.65
N HIS A 467 -25.69 -23.21 17.25
CA HIS A 467 -24.78 -24.37 17.20
C HIS A 467 -23.55 -24.12 16.31
N THR A 468 -23.75 -23.44 15.17
CA THR A 468 -22.64 -23.08 14.27
C THR A 468 -21.75 -22.00 14.88
N PHE A 469 -22.32 -21.02 15.60
CA PHE A 469 -21.58 -19.98 16.30
C PHE A 469 -20.70 -20.56 17.40
N ASP A 470 -21.22 -21.50 18.19
CA ASP A 470 -20.43 -22.17 19.22
C ASP A 470 -19.23 -22.90 18.59
N THR A 471 -19.47 -23.66 17.53
CA THR A 471 -18.40 -24.36 16.77
C THR A 471 -17.37 -23.38 16.20
N LEU A 472 -17.80 -22.23 15.68
CA LEU A 472 -16.92 -21.21 15.12
C LEU A 472 -16.11 -20.50 16.21
N THR A 473 -16.71 -20.26 17.37
CA THR A 473 -16.05 -19.68 18.53
C THR A 473 -14.97 -20.63 19.06
N ASP A 474 -15.24 -21.94 19.09
CA ASP A 474 -14.24 -22.95 19.46
C ASP A 474 -13.05 -22.99 18.49
N ILE A 475 -13.29 -22.75 17.20
CA ILE A 475 -12.24 -22.74 16.17
C ILE A 475 -11.38 -21.47 16.23
N VAL A 476 -12.02 -20.31 16.37
CA VAL A 476 -11.37 -18.99 16.18
C VAL A 476 -10.99 -18.32 17.50
N GLY A 477 -11.67 -18.66 18.60
CA GLY A 477 -11.50 -18.02 19.90
C GLY A 477 -12.18 -16.67 20.05
N THR A 478 -12.92 -16.19 19.03
CA THR A 478 -13.67 -14.93 19.06
C THR A 478 -15.07 -15.11 18.46
N PRO A 479 -16.09 -14.39 18.97
CA PRO A 479 -17.47 -14.45 18.46
C PRO A 479 -17.69 -13.58 17.20
N ASP A 480 -16.71 -12.78 16.81
CA ASP A 480 -16.84 -11.74 15.77
C ASP A 480 -16.03 -12.03 14.51
N SER A 481 -15.66 -13.30 14.30
CA SER A 481 -14.92 -13.71 13.11
C SER A 481 -15.76 -13.63 11.83
N PHE A 482 -15.10 -13.61 10.68
CA PHE A 482 -15.74 -13.60 9.36
C PHE A 482 -16.71 -14.77 9.19
N GLY A 483 -16.42 -15.94 9.77
CA GLY A 483 -17.32 -17.10 9.76
C GLY A 483 -18.66 -16.81 10.44
N HIS A 484 -18.64 -16.15 11.61
CA HIS A 484 -19.85 -15.78 12.35
C HIS A 484 -20.72 -14.82 11.55
N TRP A 485 -20.08 -13.79 10.99
CA TRP A 485 -20.76 -12.79 10.18
C TRP A 485 -21.29 -13.35 8.86
N LEU A 486 -20.61 -14.34 8.23
CA LEU A 486 -21.12 -15.03 7.05
C LEU A 486 -22.40 -15.83 7.35
N VAL A 487 -22.44 -16.55 8.47
CA VAL A 487 -23.62 -17.30 8.89
C VAL A 487 -24.77 -16.33 9.22
N ALA A 488 -24.49 -15.23 9.93
CA ALA A 488 -25.48 -14.20 10.20
C ALA A 488 -26.03 -13.57 8.91
N PHE A 489 -25.15 -13.24 7.96
CA PHE A 489 -25.51 -12.71 6.64
C PHE A 489 -26.42 -13.69 5.88
N ALA A 490 -26.08 -14.97 5.84
CA ALA A 490 -26.92 -15.98 5.19
C ALA A 490 -28.31 -16.09 5.83
N CYS A 491 -28.40 -16.07 7.16
CA CYS A 491 -29.68 -16.06 7.87
C CYS A 491 -30.52 -14.82 7.54
N ALA A 492 -29.90 -13.63 7.49
CA ALA A 492 -30.58 -12.40 7.14
C ALA A 492 -31.08 -12.40 5.69
N ARG A 493 -30.30 -12.93 4.74
CA ARG A 493 -30.70 -13.10 3.34
C ARG A 493 -31.90 -14.04 3.19
N LEU A 494 -31.95 -15.12 3.96
CA LEU A 494 -33.04 -16.09 3.94
C LEU A 494 -34.33 -15.53 4.56
N ILE A 495 -34.25 -14.90 5.74
CA ILE A 495 -35.42 -14.43 6.48
C ILE A 495 -35.88 -13.04 6.00
N SER A 496 -34.98 -12.05 6.01
CA SER A 496 -35.34 -10.65 5.79
C SER A 496 -35.49 -10.32 4.31
N HIS A 497 -34.68 -10.92 3.43
CA HIS A 497 -34.74 -10.69 1.98
C HIS A 497 -35.52 -11.76 1.20
N GLY A 498 -35.88 -12.89 1.84
CA GLY A 498 -36.67 -13.94 1.21
C GLY A 498 -35.96 -14.72 0.10
N ASP A 499 -34.63 -14.79 0.14
CA ASP A 499 -33.84 -15.51 -0.86
C ASP A 499 -34.09 -17.03 -0.83
N THR A 500 -33.81 -17.69 -1.95
CA THR A 500 -33.79 -19.16 -1.98
C THR A 500 -32.57 -19.72 -1.25
N ILE A 501 -32.69 -20.93 -0.72
CA ILE A 501 -31.56 -21.65 -0.08
C ILE A 501 -30.37 -21.74 -1.05
N SER A 502 -30.63 -22.06 -2.32
CA SER A 502 -29.59 -22.11 -3.36
C SER A 502 -28.86 -20.78 -3.56
N SER A 503 -29.55 -19.64 -3.40
CA SER A 503 -28.94 -18.31 -3.53
C SER A 503 -28.02 -18.01 -2.34
N ALA A 504 -28.48 -18.31 -1.12
CA ALA A 504 -27.66 -18.17 0.09
C ALA A 504 -26.40 -19.05 0.04
N GLN A 505 -26.54 -20.32 -0.37
CA GLN A 505 -25.41 -21.24 -0.57
C GLN A 505 -24.41 -20.71 -1.62
N THR A 506 -24.94 -20.10 -2.68
CA THR A 506 -24.13 -19.47 -3.73
C THR A 506 -23.33 -18.28 -3.17
N PHE A 507 -23.94 -17.44 -2.33
CA PHE A 507 -23.23 -16.32 -1.70
C PHE A 507 -22.14 -16.79 -0.76
N LEU A 508 -22.44 -17.74 0.13
CA LEU A 508 -21.46 -18.34 1.04
C LEU A 508 -20.27 -18.94 0.27
N THR A 509 -20.54 -19.68 -0.81
CA THR A 509 -19.47 -20.28 -1.62
C THR A 509 -18.60 -19.21 -2.30
N ARG A 510 -19.19 -18.11 -2.78
CA ARG A 510 -18.45 -17.01 -3.40
C ARG A 510 -17.60 -16.22 -2.40
N LEU A 511 -18.04 -16.09 -1.15
CA LEU A 511 -17.29 -15.38 -0.10
C LEU A 511 -16.21 -16.22 0.59
N MET A 512 -16.02 -17.49 0.18
CA MET A 512 -15.03 -18.40 0.75
C MET A 512 -14.03 -18.99 -0.28
N PRO A 513 -13.40 -18.18 -1.14
CA PRO A 513 -12.26 -18.65 -1.92
C PRO A 513 -11.06 -18.91 -1.00
N PRO A 514 -10.20 -19.92 -1.30
CA PRO A 514 -9.07 -20.25 -0.44
C PRO A 514 -8.13 -19.08 -0.11
N PRO A 515 -7.73 -18.20 -1.06
CA PRO A 515 -6.84 -17.08 -0.74
C PRO A 515 -7.41 -16.12 0.31
N LEU A 516 -8.71 -15.82 0.23
CA LEU A 516 -9.39 -14.95 1.20
C LEU A 516 -9.40 -15.56 2.60
N LEU A 517 -9.62 -16.88 2.71
CA LEU A 517 -9.62 -17.59 3.99
C LEU A 517 -8.24 -17.72 4.65
N LEU A 518 -7.18 -17.40 3.91
CA LEU A 518 -5.82 -17.34 4.45
C LEU A 518 -5.42 -15.92 4.86
N ASN A 519 -6.31 -14.94 4.66
CA ASN A 519 -6.05 -13.56 5.07
C ASN A 519 -6.30 -13.40 6.58
N GLU A 520 -5.35 -12.76 7.27
CA GLU A 520 -5.37 -12.59 8.73
C GLU A 520 -6.58 -11.74 9.20
N ALA A 521 -7.10 -10.84 8.36
CA ALA A 521 -8.23 -9.97 8.69
C ALA A 521 -9.53 -10.74 8.96
N ILE A 522 -9.69 -11.99 8.49
CA ILE A 522 -10.94 -12.74 8.68
C ILE A 522 -11.20 -13.13 10.15
N ALA A 523 -10.20 -13.01 11.03
CA ALA A 523 -10.32 -13.40 12.42
C ALA A 523 -11.17 -12.41 13.25
N ASP A 524 -11.25 -11.14 12.82
CA ASP A 524 -11.94 -10.06 13.52
C ASP A 524 -12.57 -9.08 12.54
N VAL A 525 -13.89 -9.17 12.34
CA VAL A 525 -14.65 -8.28 11.43
C VAL A 525 -14.81 -6.86 11.98
N PRO A 526 -15.15 -6.62 13.26
CA PRO A 526 -15.18 -5.27 13.84
C PRO A 526 -13.90 -4.46 13.61
N GLY A 527 -12.75 -5.13 13.56
CA GLY A 527 -11.48 -4.52 13.22
C GLY A 527 -11.35 -4.06 11.76
N TRP A 528 -12.27 -4.41 10.85
CA TRP A 528 -12.13 -4.07 9.42
C TRP A 528 -12.27 -2.58 9.17
N ASP A 529 -11.30 -2.08 8.41
CA ASP A 529 -11.30 -0.76 7.79
C ASP A 529 -11.39 -0.93 6.26
N GLN A 530 -11.37 0.19 5.52
CA GLN A 530 -11.37 0.14 4.05
C GLN A 530 -10.24 -0.73 3.49
N ASP A 531 -9.05 -0.69 4.11
CA ASP A 531 -7.90 -1.47 3.65
C ASP A 531 -8.13 -2.96 3.80
N SER A 532 -8.72 -3.35 4.93
CA SER A 532 -9.03 -4.75 5.21
C SER A 532 -10.00 -5.28 4.14
N VAL A 533 -11.01 -4.47 3.76
CA VAL A 533 -11.94 -4.81 2.68
C VAL A 533 -11.26 -4.82 1.32
N ASP A 534 -10.42 -3.84 1.00
CA ASP A 534 -9.70 -3.76 -0.27
C ASP A 534 -8.71 -4.93 -0.42
N GLU A 535 -8.01 -5.29 0.65
CA GLU A 535 -7.09 -6.42 0.72
C GLU A 535 -7.82 -7.75 0.53
N LEU A 536 -8.94 -7.96 1.24
CA LEU A 536 -9.77 -9.16 1.09
C LEU A 536 -10.38 -9.25 -0.32
N CYS A 537 -10.74 -8.12 -0.93
CA CYS A 537 -11.19 -8.06 -2.31
C CYS A 537 -10.07 -8.45 -3.28
N ALA A 538 -8.85 -7.93 -3.07
CA ALA A 538 -7.68 -8.27 -3.89
C ALA A 538 -7.33 -9.75 -3.76
N GLU A 539 -7.32 -10.31 -2.54
CA GLU A 539 -7.08 -11.74 -2.31
C GLU A 539 -8.18 -12.62 -2.92
N GLY A 540 -9.45 -12.22 -2.82
CA GLY A 540 -10.54 -12.93 -3.50
C GLY A 540 -10.38 -12.92 -5.02
N GLN A 541 -9.99 -11.78 -5.60
CA GLN A 541 -9.78 -11.62 -7.03
C GLN A 541 -8.53 -12.34 -7.57
N SER A 542 -7.51 -12.53 -6.73
CA SER A 542 -6.25 -13.23 -7.06
C SER A 542 -6.47 -14.72 -7.37
N TYR A 543 -7.66 -15.26 -7.06
CA TYR A 543 -7.98 -16.66 -7.29
C TYR A 543 -8.04 -17.00 -8.78
N ALA A 544 -6.93 -17.56 -9.29
CA ALA A 544 -6.70 -17.83 -10.71
C ALA A 544 -7.76 -18.71 -11.38
N ARG A 545 -8.44 -19.57 -10.62
CA ARG A 545 -9.50 -20.47 -11.15
C ARG A 545 -10.80 -19.74 -11.50
N TRP A 546 -10.99 -18.50 -11.08
CA TRP A 546 -12.20 -17.75 -11.39
C TRP A 546 -12.11 -17.03 -12.74
N SER A 547 -13.18 -17.18 -13.53
CA SER A 547 -13.41 -16.36 -14.72
C SER A 547 -13.62 -14.89 -14.32
N HIS A 548 -13.42 -13.97 -15.27
CA HIS A 548 -13.67 -12.54 -15.05
C HIS A 548 -15.09 -12.27 -14.50
N ASN A 549 -16.11 -12.94 -15.04
CA ASN A 549 -17.49 -12.77 -14.59
C ASN A 549 -17.70 -13.27 -13.14
N THR A 550 -17.04 -14.36 -12.76
CA THR A 550 -17.06 -14.87 -11.39
C THR A 550 -16.42 -13.89 -10.40
N ARG A 551 -15.33 -13.20 -10.80
CA ARG A 551 -14.69 -12.15 -9.98
C ARG A 551 -15.61 -10.95 -9.77
N GLN A 552 -16.34 -10.51 -10.81
CA GLN A 552 -17.31 -9.42 -10.68
C GLN A 552 -18.49 -9.80 -9.77
N HIS A 553 -18.97 -11.05 -9.87
CA HIS A 553 -19.99 -11.56 -8.96
C HIS A 553 -19.50 -11.65 -7.51
N PHE A 554 -18.23 -12.00 -7.30
CA PHE A 554 -17.60 -11.96 -5.98
C PHE A 554 -17.63 -10.54 -5.40
N LEU A 555 -17.16 -9.53 -6.14
CA LEU A 555 -17.18 -8.14 -5.67
C LEU A 555 -18.59 -7.67 -5.29
N ARG A 556 -19.59 -8.00 -6.11
CA ARG A 556 -21.00 -7.70 -5.80
C ARG A 556 -21.45 -8.36 -4.50
N THR A 557 -21.10 -9.63 -4.30
CA THR A 557 -21.46 -10.37 -3.07
C THR A 557 -20.72 -9.82 -1.85
N MET A 558 -19.45 -9.46 -1.98
CA MET A 558 -18.68 -8.80 -0.93
C MET A 558 -19.29 -7.44 -0.57
N GLY A 559 -19.77 -6.69 -1.56
CA GLY A 559 -20.48 -5.42 -1.34
C GLY A 559 -21.76 -5.57 -0.54
N MET A 560 -22.54 -6.62 -0.84
CA MET A 560 -23.74 -6.94 -0.05
C MET A 560 -23.39 -7.33 1.38
N PHE A 561 -22.30 -8.08 1.58
CA PHE A 561 -21.82 -8.48 2.90
C PHE A 561 -21.36 -7.27 3.73
N VAL A 562 -20.54 -6.38 3.15
CA VAL A 562 -20.07 -5.17 3.85
C VAL A 562 -21.25 -4.29 4.26
N ARG A 563 -22.22 -4.05 3.38
CA ARG A 563 -23.44 -3.29 3.73
C ARG A 563 -24.20 -3.93 4.88
N PHE A 564 -24.34 -5.25 4.86
CA PHE A 564 -24.95 -5.97 5.96
C PHE A 564 -24.22 -5.72 7.29
N CYS A 565 -22.89 -5.71 7.31
CA CYS A 565 -22.15 -5.38 8.53
C CYS A 565 -22.32 -3.91 8.96
N GLN A 566 -22.48 -2.98 8.02
CA GLN A 566 -22.76 -1.56 8.30
C GLN A 566 -24.16 -1.36 8.89
N ASP A 567 -25.17 -2.02 8.32
CA ASP A 567 -26.55 -1.95 8.81
C ASP A 567 -26.68 -2.44 10.26
N TYR A 568 -25.73 -3.26 10.72
CA TYR A 568 -25.64 -3.76 12.09
C TYR A 568 -24.64 -3.00 12.97
N GLY A 569 -24.07 -1.88 12.50
CA GLY A 569 -23.18 -1.01 13.27
C GLY A 569 -21.81 -1.61 13.61
N ILE A 570 -21.37 -2.60 12.84
CA ILE A 570 -20.07 -3.28 13.05
C ILE A 570 -18.96 -2.60 12.27
N LEU A 571 -19.28 -2.10 11.09
CA LEU A 571 -18.34 -1.39 10.23
C LEU A 571 -18.80 0.05 10.04
N ASP A 572 -17.93 0.99 10.41
CA ASP A 572 -18.11 2.41 10.16
C ASP A 572 -17.10 2.87 9.10
N ASP A 573 -17.48 3.84 8.25
CA ASP A 573 -16.60 4.48 7.26
C ASP A 573 -15.98 3.57 6.16
N VAL A 574 -16.53 2.37 5.93
CA VAL A 574 -16.13 1.48 4.82
C VAL A 574 -17.04 1.65 3.61
N VAL A 575 -16.46 1.69 2.40
CA VAL A 575 -17.21 1.74 1.14
C VAL A 575 -17.42 0.31 0.63
N PRO A 576 -18.68 -0.15 0.46
CA PRO A 576 -18.96 -1.47 -0.08
C PRO A 576 -18.42 -1.62 -1.52
N PRO A 577 -17.72 -2.71 -1.84
CA PRO A 577 -17.25 -2.96 -3.21
C PRO A 577 -18.44 -3.14 -4.17
N SER A 578 -18.33 -2.61 -5.39
CA SER A 578 -19.33 -2.75 -6.46
C SER A 578 -18.83 -3.67 -7.57
N SER A 579 -19.73 -4.17 -8.44
CA SER A 579 -19.40 -5.03 -9.60
C SER A 579 -18.64 -4.32 -10.74
N THR A 580 -18.08 -3.16 -10.45
CA THR A 580 -17.17 -2.42 -11.32
C THR A 580 -15.78 -2.62 -10.77
N THR A 581 -14.81 -2.80 -11.67
CA THR A 581 -13.39 -3.09 -11.39
C THR A 581 -12.92 -2.40 -10.11
N THR A 582 -12.27 -3.18 -9.25
CA THR A 582 -11.74 -2.85 -7.91
C THR A 582 -11.64 -1.34 -7.72
N ARG A 583 -12.56 -0.73 -6.94
CA ARG A 583 -12.47 0.71 -6.69
C ARG A 583 -11.21 0.95 -5.88
N ILE A 584 -10.19 1.58 -6.46
CA ILE A 584 -9.19 2.29 -5.66
C ILE A 584 -9.96 3.26 -4.77
N SER A 585 -9.63 3.35 -3.48
CA SER A 585 -10.21 4.34 -2.57
C SER A 585 -9.93 5.75 -3.10
N THR A 586 -10.85 6.28 -3.90
CA THR A 586 -10.72 7.60 -4.52
C THR A 586 -11.05 8.74 -3.55
N ARG A 587 -11.63 8.40 -2.38
CA ARG A 587 -12.05 9.37 -1.36
C ARG A 587 -10.88 10.08 -0.67
N ARG A 588 -9.71 9.44 -0.55
CA ARG A 588 -8.57 9.92 0.26
C ARG A 588 -7.41 10.50 -0.55
N THR A 589 -7.73 11.22 -1.63
CA THR A 589 -6.74 11.71 -2.61
C THR A 589 -6.21 13.12 -2.30
N ARG A 590 -6.87 13.84 -1.38
CA ARG A 590 -6.38 15.13 -0.89
C ARG A 590 -5.24 14.89 0.09
N LEU A 591 -4.06 15.41 -0.23
CA LEU A 591 -2.90 15.33 0.64
C LEU A 591 -2.88 16.54 1.58
N ILE A 592 -2.57 16.34 2.85
CA ILE A 592 -2.20 17.45 3.73
C ILE A 592 -0.76 17.84 3.37
N ASN A 593 -0.55 19.10 3.00
CA ASN A 593 0.77 19.57 2.61
C ASN A 593 1.65 19.86 3.84
N PRO A 594 2.99 19.92 3.67
CA PRO A 594 3.90 20.06 4.81
C PRO A 594 3.68 21.37 5.59
N VAL A 595 3.32 22.46 4.91
CA VAL A 595 3.04 23.75 5.55
C VAL A 595 1.77 23.69 6.42
N GLN A 596 0.72 23.01 5.95
CA GLN A 596 -0.48 22.76 6.75
C GLN A 596 -0.16 21.93 7.99
N MET A 597 0.69 20.91 7.84
CA MET A 597 1.16 20.09 8.96
C MET A 597 1.97 20.92 9.96
N ASP A 598 2.89 21.77 9.50
CA ASP A 598 3.67 22.68 10.36
C ASP A 598 2.77 23.65 11.14
N HIS A 599 1.73 24.18 10.49
CA HIS A 599 0.76 25.06 11.13
C HIS A 599 -0.05 24.32 12.21
N ALA A 600 -0.50 23.09 11.93
CA ALA A 600 -1.21 22.29 12.92
C ALA A 600 -0.30 21.90 14.10
N TRP A 601 0.95 21.53 13.82
CA TRP A 601 1.96 21.24 14.85
C TRP A 601 2.18 22.47 15.74
N LYS A 602 2.44 23.65 15.16
CA LYS A 602 2.60 24.91 15.91
C LYS A 602 1.35 25.28 16.70
N ALA A 603 0.15 25.05 16.17
CA ALA A 603 -1.08 25.34 16.89
C ALA A 603 -1.26 24.45 18.13
N LEU A 604 -0.82 23.19 18.08
CA LEU A 604 -0.94 22.26 19.22
C LEU A 604 0.17 22.48 20.25
N VAL A 605 1.44 22.53 19.81
CA VAL A 605 2.61 22.53 20.71
C VAL A 605 3.47 23.79 20.68
N GLY A 606 3.11 24.81 19.90
CA GLY A 606 3.88 26.07 19.80
C GLY A 606 3.73 27.03 20.98
N HIS A 607 2.86 26.72 21.94
CA HIS A 607 2.73 27.48 23.18
C HIS A 607 3.92 27.21 24.11
N ALA A 608 4.30 28.19 24.95
CA ALA A 608 5.42 28.03 25.89
C ALA A 608 5.25 26.84 26.85
N ARG A 609 4.00 26.50 27.20
CA ARG A 609 3.62 25.30 27.96
C ARG A 609 2.40 24.66 27.30
N PRO A 610 2.58 23.79 26.31
CA PRO A 610 1.44 23.16 25.65
C PRO A 610 0.72 22.25 26.65
N SER A 611 -0.61 22.19 26.55
CA SER A 611 -1.37 21.24 27.36
C SER A 611 -0.95 19.81 27.02
N GLN A 612 -1.09 18.90 27.98
CA GLN A 612 -0.74 17.51 27.76
C GLN A 612 -1.67 16.86 26.72
N THR A 613 -2.95 17.24 26.67
CA THR A 613 -3.87 16.84 25.60
C THR A 613 -3.37 17.29 24.23
N ASN A 614 -2.95 18.56 24.08
CA ASN A 614 -2.43 19.06 22.81
C ASN A 614 -1.13 18.35 22.41
N THR A 615 -0.27 18.03 23.39
CA THR A 615 0.97 17.28 23.15
C THR A 615 0.67 15.87 22.63
N GLN A 616 -0.29 15.17 23.24
CA GLN A 616 -0.75 13.86 22.77
C GLN A 616 -1.35 13.94 21.36
N PHE A 617 -2.19 14.94 21.09
CA PHE A 617 -2.75 15.19 19.76
C PHE A 617 -1.68 15.46 18.71
N ALA A 618 -0.69 16.29 19.03
CA ALA A 618 0.41 16.61 18.12
C ALA A 618 1.24 15.37 17.79
N LEU A 619 1.58 14.56 18.79
CA LEU A 619 2.34 13.33 18.60
C LEU A 619 1.53 12.26 17.86
N ALA A 620 0.24 12.09 18.16
CA ALA A 620 -0.64 11.19 17.41
C ALA A 620 -0.75 11.62 15.93
N LEU A 621 -0.92 12.92 15.66
CA LEU A 621 -0.93 13.49 14.32
C LEU A 621 0.41 13.24 13.60
N ALA A 622 1.54 13.47 14.26
CA ALA A 622 2.86 13.24 13.70
C ALA A 622 3.13 11.75 13.42
N LEU A 623 2.69 10.84 14.29
CA LEU A 623 2.80 9.40 14.04
C LEU A 623 1.95 8.95 12.84
N GLY A 624 0.76 9.52 12.66
CA GLY A 624 -0.05 9.29 11.46
C GLY A 624 0.59 9.87 10.20
N TYR A 625 0.98 11.15 10.23
CA TYR A 625 1.45 11.90 9.06
C TYR A 625 2.90 11.60 8.65
N TYR A 626 3.82 11.61 9.61
CA TYR A 626 5.24 11.34 9.36
C TYR A 626 5.58 9.87 9.51
N GLY A 627 4.89 9.13 10.38
CA GLY A 627 5.17 7.71 10.65
C GLY A 627 4.32 6.74 9.82
N GLY A 628 3.21 7.18 9.23
CA GLY A 628 2.30 6.31 8.46
C GLY A 628 1.58 5.26 9.32
N LEU A 629 1.42 5.50 10.62
CA LEU A 629 0.73 4.59 11.53
C LEU A 629 -0.79 4.64 11.30
N ARG A 630 -1.46 3.51 11.50
CA ARG A 630 -2.92 3.44 11.60
C ARG A 630 -3.39 3.99 12.96
N ALA A 631 -4.64 4.42 13.02
CA ALA A 631 -5.25 4.88 14.28
C ALA A 631 -5.14 3.81 15.40
N SER A 632 -5.45 2.55 15.07
CA SER A 632 -5.33 1.44 16.03
C SER A 632 -3.87 1.21 16.46
N GLU A 633 -2.92 1.29 15.53
CA GLU A 633 -1.49 1.17 15.83
C GLU A 633 -1.04 2.28 16.81
N VAL A 634 -1.52 3.52 16.64
CA VAL A 634 -1.21 4.64 17.56
C VAL A 634 -1.77 4.40 18.95
N CYS A 635 -3.04 3.98 19.06
CA CYS A 635 -3.69 3.74 20.36
C CYS A 635 -3.04 2.57 21.14
N GLN A 636 -2.45 1.59 20.45
CA GLN A 636 -1.85 0.41 21.06
C GLN A 636 -0.39 0.62 21.52
N LEU A 637 0.24 1.75 21.18
CA LEU A 637 1.64 1.99 21.55
C LEU A 637 1.83 2.08 23.07
N THR A 638 2.88 1.42 23.54
CA THR A 638 3.35 1.48 24.93
C THR A 638 4.73 2.15 24.99
N LEU A 639 5.22 2.47 26.20
CA LEU A 639 6.57 3.02 26.35
C LEU A 639 7.67 2.06 25.89
N ARG A 640 7.42 0.74 25.89
CA ARG A 640 8.35 -0.27 25.35
C ARG A 640 8.55 -0.14 23.83
N ASP A 641 7.56 0.43 23.15
CA ASP A 641 7.53 0.49 21.70
C ASP A 641 8.26 1.72 21.15
N VAL A 642 8.66 2.66 22.02
CA VAL A 642 9.46 3.82 21.67
C VAL A 642 10.86 3.63 22.24
N LEU A 643 11.86 3.58 21.36
CA LEU A 643 13.27 3.55 21.74
C LEU A 643 13.91 4.87 21.34
N ILE A 644 14.43 5.58 22.33
CA ILE A 644 15.16 6.82 22.16
C ILE A 644 16.60 6.53 22.59
N GLU A 645 17.51 6.43 21.63
CA GLU A 645 18.91 6.15 21.91
C GLU A 645 19.59 7.48 22.25
N SER A 646 20.29 7.55 23.37
CA SER A 646 21.20 8.67 23.59
C SER A 646 22.33 8.57 22.58
N PRO A 647 22.81 9.66 21.98
CA PRO A 647 24.01 9.63 21.16
C PRO A 647 25.22 9.39 22.08
N THR A 648 25.39 8.17 22.55
CA THR A 648 26.56 7.75 23.31
C THR A 648 27.70 7.54 22.32
N LEU A 649 28.47 8.62 22.14
CA LEU A 649 29.80 8.69 21.51
C LEU A 649 29.90 8.20 20.05
N GLU A 650 30.87 8.80 19.36
CA GLU A 650 31.28 8.61 17.97
C GLU A 650 31.26 7.17 17.42
N GLU A 651 31.26 6.12 18.26
CA GLU A 651 31.39 4.72 17.85
C GLU A 651 30.15 4.14 17.14
N ASP A 652 28.91 4.51 17.49
CA ASP A 652 27.71 3.97 16.82
C ASP A 652 27.44 4.64 15.47
N TRP A 653 27.73 5.95 15.36
CA TRP A 653 27.70 6.66 14.08
C TRP A 653 28.90 6.31 13.21
N ALA A 654 30.09 6.10 13.79
CA ALA A 654 31.24 5.56 13.06
C ALA A 654 31.00 4.12 12.61
N ALA A 655 30.32 3.27 13.38
CA ALA A 655 29.93 1.93 12.91
C ALA A 655 28.84 1.98 11.81
N LEU A 656 27.92 2.96 11.88
CA LEU A 656 26.99 3.34 10.81
C LEU A 656 27.67 4.14 9.67
N GLN A 657 28.95 4.45 9.72
CA GLN A 657 29.71 5.10 8.64
C GLN A 657 30.75 4.14 8.02
N ASP A 658 31.42 3.33 8.85
CA ASP A 658 32.41 2.31 8.47
C ASP A 658 31.74 1.06 7.90
N GLY A 659 30.51 0.74 8.31
CA GLY A 659 29.66 -0.24 7.61
C GLY A 659 29.14 0.24 6.24
N TYR A 660 29.34 1.53 5.93
CA TYR A 660 28.77 2.25 4.79
C TYR A 660 29.84 2.75 3.81
N ALA A 661 30.94 2.00 3.69
CA ALA A 661 32.01 2.25 2.74
C ALA A 661 31.57 1.95 1.28
N SER A 662 30.60 2.72 0.76
CA SER A 662 30.20 2.73 -0.64
C SER A 662 30.45 4.09 -1.29
N GLY A 663 31.68 4.59 -1.18
CA GLY A 663 32.23 5.64 -2.06
C GLY A 663 31.53 7.02 -2.06
N ARG A 664 30.37 7.18 -1.39
CA ARG A 664 29.71 8.45 -1.09
C ARG A 664 30.04 8.80 0.35
N ARG A 665 31.07 9.61 0.54
CA ARG A 665 31.29 10.27 1.83
C ARG A 665 30.16 11.28 2.00
N LEU A 666 29.48 11.24 3.15
CA LEU A 666 28.69 12.36 3.63
C LEU A 666 29.53 13.64 3.47
N SER A 667 28.95 14.68 2.89
CA SER A 667 29.63 15.97 2.79
C SER A 667 30.02 16.43 4.20
N THR A 668 31.33 16.58 4.45
CA THR A 668 31.87 17.07 5.73
C THR A 668 31.54 18.54 6.00
N ASP A 669 30.96 19.25 5.03
CA ASP A 669 30.61 20.67 5.13
C ASP A 669 29.25 20.94 5.77
N THR A 670 28.42 19.91 5.97
CA THR A 670 27.17 20.04 6.73
C THR A 670 27.42 19.57 8.16
N GLY A 671 27.41 20.51 9.12
CA GLY A 671 27.67 20.23 10.54
C GLY A 671 26.91 19.04 11.11
N PRO A 672 27.38 18.45 12.22
CA PRO A 672 26.82 17.22 12.75
C PRO A 672 25.34 17.46 13.09
N PHE A 673 24.45 16.66 12.50
CA PHE A 673 23.08 16.52 12.96
C PHE A 673 23.08 15.39 14.01
N PRO A 674 23.21 15.65 15.33
CA PRO A 674 22.90 14.64 16.31
C PRO A 674 21.37 14.57 16.42
N LEU A 675 20.72 13.98 15.42
CA LEU A 675 19.35 13.52 15.59
C LEU A 675 19.43 12.36 16.58
N GLN A 676 18.96 12.59 17.80
CA GLN A 676 18.77 11.53 18.79
C GLN A 676 17.93 10.43 18.13
N PRO A 677 18.49 9.21 17.91
CA PRO A 677 17.77 8.19 17.17
C PRO A 677 16.48 7.82 17.91
N CYS A 678 15.36 8.07 17.25
CA CYS A 678 14.02 7.77 17.75
C CYS A 678 13.39 6.69 16.87
N TRP A 679 13.18 5.51 17.44
CA TRP A 679 12.57 4.35 16.79
C TRP A 679 11.20 4.05 17.39
N VAL A 680 10.22 3.80 16.54
CA VAL A 680 8.89 3.32 16.96
C VAL A 680 8.68 1.90 16.44
N TYR A 681 8.47 0.96 17.35
CA TYR A 681 8.28 -0.46 17.06
C TYR A 681 6.79 -0.79 17.02
N ILE A 682 6.30 -1.17 15.85
CA ILE A 682 4.97 -1.78 15.72
C ILE A 682 5.17 -3.27 15.95
N ARG A 683 5.01 -3.72 17.19
CA ARG A 683 5.20 -5.12 17.58
C ARG A 683 3.97 -5.97 17.33
N GLU A 684 2.80 -5.35 17.42
CA GLU A 684 1.49 -5.96 17.28
C GLU A 684 0.79 -5.31 16.09
N SER A 685 0.27 -6.13 15.18
CA SER A 685 -0.45 -5.67 14.00
C SER A 685 -1.32 -6.81 13.49
N LYS A 686 -2.39 -6.45 12.75
CA LYS A 686 -3.33 -7.39 12.12
C LYS A 686 -2.64 -8.42 11.22
N SER A 687 -1.46 -8.09 10.67
CA SER A 687 -0.68 -9.02 9.84
C SER A 687 0.77 -9.14 10.28
N ARG A 688 1.42 -10.28 10.01
CA ARG A 688 2.88 -10.43 10.20
C ARG A 688 3.68 -9.35 9.46
N SER A 689 3.22 -8.94 8.27
CA SER A 689 3.81 -7.84 7.49
C SER A 689 3.62 -6.46 8.10
N GLY A 690 2.65 -6.29 9.00
CA GLY A 690 2.42 -5.04 9.71
C GLY A 690 3.42 -4.79 10.84
N ARG A 691 4.11 -5.84 11.33
CA ARG A 691 5.17 -5.71 12.33
C ARG A 691 6.40 -5.05 11.71
N ARG A 692 6.80 -3.89 12.23
CA ARG A 692 7.84 -3.06 11.61
C ARG A 692 8.48 -2.09 12.59
N ARG A 693 9.62 -1.54 12.20
CA ARG A 693 10.33 -0.49 12.95
C ARG A 693 10.34 0.80 12.12
N ILE A 694 9.87 1.89 12.70
CA ILE A 694 9.76 3.20 12.06
C ILE A 694 10.90 4.10 12.55
N PRO A 695 11.80 4.58 11.67
CA PRO A 695 12.83 5.55 11.99
C PRO A 695 12.24 6.97 12.08
N LEU A 696 11.55 7.29 13.17
CA LEU A 696 10.85 8.58 13.28
C LEU A 696 11.81 9.77 13.13
N HIS A 697 13.06 9.63 13.59
CA HIS A 697 14.13 10.63 13.44
C HIS A 697 14.53 10.92 11.97
N LEU A 698 14.32 10.00 11.03
CA LEU A 698 14.55 10.26 9.60
C LEU A 698 13.29 10.79 8.89
N LEU A 699 12.13 10.47 9.44
CA LEU A 699 10.83 10.69 8.80
C LEU A 699 10.16 11.99 9.24
N ALA A 700 10.42 12.44 10.47
CA ALA A 700 9.84 13.63 11.08
C ALA A 700 10.89 14.71 11.39
N PRO A 701 10.49 15.99 11.50
CA PRO A 701 11.36 17.07 11.95
C PRO A 701 11.98 16.80 13.34
N PRO A 702 13.17 17.36 13.65
CA PRO A 702 13.82 17.22 14.96
C PRO A 702 12.90 17.58 16.14
N GLU A 703 12.07 18.61 15.99
CA GLU A 703 11.14 19.09 17.01
C GLU A 703 10.13 18.01 17.41
N VAL A 704 9.72 17.15 16.47
CA VAL A 704 8.83 16.02 16.74
C VAL A 704 9.52 14.98 17.61
N THR A 705 10.76 14.63 17.30
CA THR A 705 11.52 13.66 18.10
C THR A 705 11.85 14.17 19.50
N GLN A 706 12.17 15.46 19.64
CA GLN A 706 12.38 16.09 20.94
C GLN A 706 11.08 16.11 21.77
N CYS A 707 9.95 16.43 21.14
CA CYS A 707 8.64 16.37 21.78
C CYS A 707 8.30 14.95 22.23
N MET A 708 8.56 13.95 21.38
CA MET A 708 8.37 12.53 21.73
C MET A 708 9.23 12.12 22.91
N ALA A 709 10.49 12.54 22.97
CA ALA A 709 11.38 12.22 24.08
C ALA A 709 10.89 12.79 25.42
N ARG A 710 10.54 14.08 25.45
CA ARG A 710 9.96 14.72 26.65
C ARG A 710 8.65 14.08 27.08
N TRP A 711 7.80 13.71 26.11
CA TRP A 711 6.53 13.04 26.38
C TRP A 711 6.75 11.63 26.95
N TRP A 712 7.71 10.88 26.41
CA TRP A 712 8.08 9.56 26.91
C TRP A 712 8.52 9.63 28.38
N GLU A 713 9.37 10.59 28.74
CA GLU A 713 9.79 10.82 30.13
C GLU A 713 8.61 11.20 31.03
N THR A 714 7.74 12.08 30.55
CA THR A 714 6.52 12.49 31.25
C THR A 714 5.64 11.28 31.55
N ARG A 715 5.44 10.39 30.58
CA ARG A 715 4.66 9.16 30.75
C ARG A 715 5.36 8.15 31.65
N ARG A 716 6.69 8.04 31.58
CA ARG A 716 7.46 7.16 32.46
C ARG A 716 7.32 7.58 33.92
N ALA A 717 7.25 8.88 34.20
CA ALA A 717 7.07 9.42 35.55
C ALA A 717 5.70 9.09 36.17
N VAL A 718 4.67 8.79 35.36
CA VAL A 718 3.32 8.42 35.85
C VAL A 718 3.34 7.10 36.62
N ALA A 719 4.15 6.14 36.18
CA ALA A 719 4.25 4.82 36.79
C ALA A 719 5.71 4.31 36.73
N PRO A 720 6.62 4.87 37.54
CA PRO A 720 8.05 4.61 37.44
C PRO A 720 8.44 3.17 37.80
N THR A 721 7.59 2.46 38.55
CA THR A 721 7.83 1.08 38.97
C THR A 721 7.24 0.03 38.03
N LEU A 722 6.29 0.41 37.16
CA LEU A 722 5.65 -0.55 36.25
C LEU A 722 6.56 -0.88 35.07
N PRO A 723 6.48 -2.11 34.51
CA PRO A 723 7.13 -2.46 33.26
C PRO A 723 6.70 -1.53 32.10
N LEU A 724 7.62 -1.17 31.20
CA LEU A 724 7.33 -0.23 30.09
C LEU A 724 6.20 -0.70 29.15
N LYS A 725 5.98 -2.02 29.05
CA LYS A 725 4.88 -2.62 28.26
C LYS A 725 3.50 -2.37 28.88
N GLU A 726 3.46 -2.03 30.16
CA GLU A 726 2.24 -1.78 30.94
C GLU A 726 2.01 -0.27 31.13
N ILE A 727 2.63 0.56 30.30
CA ILE A 727 2.41 2.01 30.32
C ILE A 727 2.07 2.43 28.90
N GLY A 728 0.82 2.81 28.68
CA GLY A 728 0.36 3.34 27.41
C GLY A 728 1.12 4.62 27.05
N LEU A 729 1.55 4.73 25.80
CA LEU A 729 2.21 5.95 25.31
C LEU A 729 1.25 7.14 25.35
N PHE A 730 -0.02 6.91 25.03
CA PHE A 730 -1.09 7.90 25.13
C PHE A 730 -2.12 7.45 26.15
N GLY A 731 -2.47 8.31 27.08
CA GLY A 731 -3.35 7.96 28.19
C GLY A 731 -3.53 9.09 29.20
N PRO A 732 -4.41 8.88 30.19
CA PRO A 732 -4.61 9.82 31.28
C PRO A 732 -3.34 10.02 32.10
N LEU A 733 -3.13 11.22 32.62
CA LEU A 733 -1.86 11.63 33.23
C LEU A 733 -1.52 10.94 34.54
N PHE A 734 -2.53 10.57 35.30
CA PHE A 734 -2.36 9.90 36.59
C PHE A 734 -2.63 8.41 36.48
N SER A 735 -2.60 7.87 35.25
CA SER A 735 -2.93 6.49 34.97
C SER A 735 -1.94 5.88 33.97
N PRO A 736 -1.45 4.65 34.21
CA PRO A 736 -0.62 3.94 33.23
C PRO A 736 -1.43 3.45 32.02
N GLN A 737 -2.75 3.53 32.09
CA GLN A 737 -3.69 3.03 31.08
C GLN A 737 -3.57 3.76 29.74
N ALA A 738 -3.93 3.06 28.66
CA ALA A 738 -3.94 3.62 27.31
C ALA A 738 -5.32 4.18 26.94
N TYR A 739 -5.35 5.21 26.10
CA TYR A 739 -6.59 5.66 25.49
C TYR A 739 -7.06 4.69 24.39
N ARG A 740 -8.37 4.42 24.35
CA ARG A 740 -9.02 3.90 23.14
C ARG A 740 -9.14 4.98 22.07
N ARG A 741 -9.53 4.59 20.85
CA ARG A 741 -9.77 5.51 19.72
C ARG A 741 -10.61 6.73 20.10
N GLN A 742 -11.71 6.53 20.82
CA GLN A 742 -12.64 7.57 21.26
C GLN A 742 -12.00 8.60 22.21
N GLY A 743 -10.95 8.22 22.95
CA GLY A 743 -10.26 9.10 23.89
C GLY A 743 -9.12 9.91 23.27
N LEU A 744 -8.65 9.56 22.06
CA LEU A 744 -7.48 10.19 21.43
C LEU A 744 -7.73 10.59 19.97
N ILE A 745 -8.13 9.62 19.14
CA ILE A 745 -8.21 9.78 17.69
C ILE A 745 -9.45 10.55 17.29
N ASP A 746 -10.63 10.21 17.83
CA ASP A 746 -11.87 10.88 17.41
C ASP A 746 -11.90 12.37 17.84
N PRO A 747 -11.44 12.75 19.05
CA PRO A 747 -11.27 14.17 19.42
C PRO A 747 -10.25 14.90 18.55
N LEU A 748 -9.13 14.26 18.22
CA LEU A 748 -8.15 14.80 17.28
C LEU A 748 -8.80 15.02 15.90
N LEU A 749 -9.57 14.06 15.39
CA LEU A 749 -10.25 14.20 14.10
C LEU A 749 -11.28 15.32 14.11
N SER A 750 -12.03 15.50 15.20
CA SER A 750 -12.92 16.66 15.35
C SER A 750 -12.13 17.96 15.17
N TRP A 751 -11.01 18.10 15.88
CA TRP A 751 -10.14 19.28 15.79
C TRP A 751 -9.54 19.49 14.39
N LEU A 752 -9.19 18.40 13.68
CA LEU A 752 -8.65 18.47 12.32
C LEU A 752 -9.74 18.83 11.31
N ARG A 753 -10.95 18.29 11.45
CA ARG A 753 -12.09 18.57 10.55
C ARG A 753 -12.53 20.03 10.64
N ASP A 754 -12.51 20.62 11.82
CA ASP A 754 -12.77 22.06 12.01
C ASP A 754 -11.80 22.95 11.20
N ARG A 755 -10.57 22.47 10.95
CA ARG A 755 -9.51 23.25 10.28
C ARG A 755 -9.35 22.92 8.81
N TRP A 756 -9.52 21.66 8.44
CA TRP A 756 -9.20 21.14 7.11
C TRP A 756 -10.43 20.62 6.34
N GLY A 757 -11.58 20.54 7.01
CA GLY A 757 -12.88 20.11 6.47
C GLY A 757 -13.23 18.65 6.78
N GLU A 758 -14.52 18.31 6.62
CA GLU A 758 -15.10 17.00 6.95
C GLU A 758 -14.45 15.79 6.25
N GLY A 759 -13.79 16.01 5.11
CA GLY A 759 -13.12 14.94 4.36
C GLY A 759 -11.82 14.42 4.99
N VAL A 760 -11.39 14.95 6.14
CA VAL A 760 -10.20 14.48 6.85
C VAL A 760 -10.55 13.28 7.72
N ASP A 761 -9.79 12.21 7.54
CA ASP A 761 -9.76 11.04 8.41
C ASP A 761 -8.31 10.68 8.78
N PHE A 762 -8.12 9.89 9.84
CA PHE A 762 -6.79 9.54 10.33
C PHE A 762 -6.04 8.66 9.31
N HIS A 763 -6.78 7.90 8.52
CA HIS A 763 -6.21 7.04 7.51
C HIS A 763 -5.59 7.85 6.35
N GLY A 764 -6.17 8.99 6.00
CA GLY A 764 -5.64 9.94 5.03
C GLY A 764 -4.25 10.45 5.42
N LEU A 765 -3.90 10.50 6.71
CA LEU A 765 -2.54 10.82 7.16
C LEU A 765 -1.52 9.76 6.72
N ARG A 766 -1.91 8.48 6.68
CA ARG A 766 -1.07 7.40 6.15
C ARG A 766 -0.90 7.49 4.63
N HIS A 767 -1.91 7.92 3.89
CA HIS A 767 -1.78 8.26 2.46
C HIS A 767 -0.82 9.45 2.27
N CYS A 768 -0.88 10.44 3.17
CA CYS A 768 0.09 11.54 3.18
C CYS A 768 1.51 11.02 3.39
N ALA A 769 1.74 10.21 4.43
CA ALA A 769 3.05 9.61 4.71
C ALA A 769 3.61 8.89 3.47
N ALA A 770 2.84 7.97 2.89
CA ALA A 770 3.25 7.20 1.71
C ALA A 770 3.57 8.10 0.50
N SER A 771 2.70 9.06 0.20
CA SER A 771 2.86 9.98 -0.94
C SER A 771 4.08 10.89 -0.78
N TRP A 772 4.30 11.41 0.44
CA TRP A 772 5.41 12.30 0.78
C TRP A 772 6.75 11.57 0.86
N TRP A 773 6.79 10.36 1.42
CA TRP A 773 8.01 9.55 1.43
C TRP A 773 8.43 9.14 0.02
N GLN A 774 7.46 8.83 -0.85
CA GLN A 774 7.76 8.54 -2.24
C GLN A 774 8.37 9.75 -2.95
N LEU A 775 7.84 10.95 -2.68
CA LEU A 775 8.41 12.19 -3.22
C LEU A 775 9.80 12.47 -2.70
N ARG A 776 10.05 12.26 -1.40
CA ARG A 776 11.40 12.37 -0.83
C ARG A 776 12.35 11.39 -1.47
N LEU A 777 11.95 10.12 -1.65
CA LEU A 777 12.80 9.12 -2.30
C LEU A 777 13.18 9.58 -3.72
N HIS A 778 12.20 10.02 -4.52
CA HIS A 778 12.47 10.47 -5.89
C HIS A 778 13.34 11.73 -5.93
N ALA A 779 13.07 12.71 -5.06
CA ALA A 779 13.86 13.93 -4.93
C ALA A 779 15.30 13.66 -4.44
N ALA A 780 15.51 12.65 -3.59
CA ALA A 780 16.84 12.24 -3.13
C ALA A 780 17.66 11.57 -4.26
N GLN A 781 16.98 10.94 -5.22
CA GLN A 781 17.63 10.34 -6.39
C GLN A 781 17.88 11.35 -7.52
N HIS A 782 17.07 12.42 -7.58
CA HIS A 782 17.03 13.36 -8.71
C HIS A 782 16.91 14.82 -8.23
N GLU A 783 18.02 15.54 -8.23
CA GLU A 783 18.07 16.95 -7.80
C GLU A 783 17.24 17.86 -8.72
N ASP A 784 17.24 17.61 -10.03
CA ASP A 784 16.44 18.36 -11.00
C ASP A 784 14.93 18.23 -10.71
N PHE A 785 14.48 17.08 -10.18
CA PHE A 785 13.11 16.90 -9.71
C PHE A 785 12.83 17.73 -8.46
N ARG A 786 13.74 17.72 -7.48
CA ARG A 786 13.60 18.50 -6.23
C ARG A 786 13.33 19.97 -6.53
N GLU A 787 14.03 20.54 -7.50
CA GLU A 787 13.88 21.95 -7.88
C GLU A 787 12.51 22.29 -8.47
N THR A 788 11.75 21.29 -8.93
CA THR A 788 10.38 21.48 -9.43
C THR A 788 9.33 21.54 -8.31
N LEU A 789 9.67 21.12 -7.08
CA LEU A 789 8.73 21.02 -5.98
C LEU A 789 8.44 22.39 -5.36
N HIS A 790 7.17 22.69 -5.10
CA HIS A 790 6.75 23.91 -4.40
C HIS A 790 7.32 23.95 -2.97
N TYR A 791 7.39 22.79 -2.32
CA TYR A 791 7.82 22.65 -0.92
C TYR A 791 9.31 22.37 -0.75
N LYS A 792 10.16 22.67 -1.75
CA LYS A 792 11.60 22.39 -1.68
C LYS A 792 12.32 23.03 -0.49
N PHE A 793 11.75 24.10 0.06
CA PHE A 793 12.24 24.78 1.27
C PHE A 793 11.95 24.03 2.57
N HIS A 794 10.99 23.12 2.58
CA HIS A 794 10.60 22.38 3.78
C HIS A 794 11.70 21.39 4.21
N TRP A 795 11.84 21.14 5.52
CA TRP A 795 12.91 20.30 6.10
C TRP A 795 13.09 18.98 5.36
N MET A 796 11.97 18.35 4.98
CA MET A 796 11.91 17.02 4.38
C MET A 796 12.61 16.91 3.02
N PHE A 797 12.77 18.04 2.32
CA PHE A 797 13.38 18.13 1.00
C PHE A 797 14.75 18.80 1.04
N GLN A 798 15.28 19.10 2.22
CA GLN A 798 16.64 19.63 2.34
C GLN A 798 17.68 18.57 1.93
N PRO A 799 18.80 18.96 1.29
CA PRO A 799 19.77 18.02 0.75
C PRO A 799 20.26 16.98 1.76
N SER A 800 20.69 17.41 2.96
CA SER A 800 21.18 16.52 4.03
C SER A 800 20.12 15.53 4.50
N THR A 801 18.88 15.99 4.64
CA THR A 801 17.72 15.18 5.01
C THR A 801 17.39 14.11 3.97
N LEU A 802 17.51 14.45 2.69
CA LEU A 802 17.27 13.53 1.58
C LEU A 802 18.39 12.49 1.49
N GLU A 803 19.64 12.91 1.69
CA GLU A 803 20.81 12.02 1.72
C GLU A 803 20.71 11.01 2.87
N ALA A 804 20.39 11.45 4.09
CA ALA A 804 20.20 10.56 5.23
C ALA A 804 19.07 9.55 4.99
N PHE A 805 17.95 10.00 4.42
CA PHE A 805 16.82 9.13 4.08
C PHE A 805 17.19 8.09 3.02
N LEU A 806 17.86 8.50 1.94
CA LEU A 806 18.30 7.59 0.88
C LEU A 806 19.33 6.58 1.39
N THR A 807 20.29 7.03 2.21
CA THR A 807 21.32 6.19 2.82
C THR A 807 20.70 5.11 3.70
N TYR A 808 19.70 5.45 4.50
CA TYR A 808 18.95 4.48 5.30
C TYR A 808 18.27 3.41 4.43
N LEU A 809 17.57 3.83 3.37
CA LEU A 809 16.87 2.88 2.48
C LEU A 809 17.84 1.98 1.70
N CYS A 810 18.99 2.52 1.29
CA CYS A 810 20.03 1.74 0.60
C CYS A 810 20.73 0.76 1.55
N GLY A 811 21.08 1.18 2.77
CA GLY A 811 21.71 0.31 3.77
C GLY A 811 20.88 -0.94 4.09
N ALA A 812 19.54 -0.84 4.00
CA ALA A 812 18.65 -1.98 4.17
C ALA A 812 18.68 -3.00 3.02
N GLU A 813 19.15 -2.64 1.81
CA GLU A 813 19.13 -3.50 0.61
C GLU A 813 20.51 -3.75 -0.03
N GLY A 814 21.54 -3.04 0.38
CA GLY A 814 22.87 -3.03 -0.23
C GLY A 814 23.05 -1.92 -1.27
N ASP A 815 24.30 -1.61 -1.60
CA ASP A 815 24.68 -0.40 -2.35
C ASP A 815 24.13 -0.32 -3.78
N ASP A 816 23.82 -1.46 -4.41
CA ASP A 816 23.25 -1.53 -5.75
C ASP A 816 21.70 -1.39 -5.77
N ALA A 817 21.06 -1.10 -4.63
CA ALA A 817 19.60 -0.98 -4.53
C ALA A 817 18.99 0.10 -5.44
N ILE A 818 19.71 1.20 -5.65
CA ILE A 818 19.30 2.26 -6.60
C ILE A 818 19.30 1.69 -8.03
N GLU A 819 20.37 1.02 -8.44
CA GLU A 819 20.50 0.44 -9.78
C GLU A 819 19.49 -0.68 -10.05
N ARG A 820 19.12 -1.43 -9.01
CA ARG A 820 18.07 -2.45 -9.09
C ARG A 820 16.65 -1.88 -9.07
N GLY A 821 16.46 -0.64 -8.64
CA GLY A 821 15.14 0.00 -8.51
C GLY A 821 14.28 -0.60 -7.40
N THR A 822 14.89 -1.14 -6.34
CA THR A 822 14.19 -1.95 -5.32
C THR A 822 13.70 -1.15 -4.10
N LEU A 823 14.10 0.12 -3.99
CA LEU A 823 13.81 0.98 -2.83
C LEU A 823 12.31 1.21 -2.58
N MET A 824 11.44 1.08 -3.60
CA MET A 824 9.99 1.14 -3.41
C MET A 824 9.48 0.00 -2.52
N GLY A 825 10.14 -1.16 -2.56
CA GLY A 825 9.88 -2.28 -1.65
C GLY A 825 10.16 -1.94 -0.19
N GLN A 826 11.16 -1.10 0.08
CA GLN A 826 11.46 -0.63 1.45
C GLN A 826 10.41 0.35 1.95
N LEU A 827 9.92 1.26 1.09
CA LEU A 827 8.79 2.11 1.45
C LEU A 827 7.53 1.29 1.76
N ALA A 828 7.26 0.24 0.98
CA ALA A 828 6.14 -0.68 1.25
C ALA A 828 6.30 -1.36 2.62
N LYS A 829 7.51 -1.81 2.98
CA LYS A 829 7.80 -2.39 4.31
C LYS A 829 7.65 -1.37 5.45
N LEU A 830 8.10 -0.13 5.28
CA LEU A 830 7.94 0.93 6.28
C LEU A 830 6.48 1.28 6.54
N ILE A 831 5.65 1.26 5.50
CA ILE A 831 4.19 1.42 5.65
C ILE A 831 3.55 0.14 6.24
N GLY A 832 4.14 -1.03 6.03
CA GLY A 832 3.61 -2.33 6.48
C GLY A 832 2.70 -3.00 5.44
N HIS A 833 2.99 -2.83 4.15
CA HIS A 833 2.33 -3.53 3.05
C HIS A 833 3.11 -4.76 2.62
N ARG A 834 2.37 -5.84 2.33
CA ARG A 834 2.93 -7.08 1.78
C ARG A 834 3.42 -6.91 0.34
N HIS A 835 2.74 -6.07 -0.45
CA HIS A 835 3.00 -5.88 -1.88
C HIS A 835 3.18 -4.40 -2.22
N VAL A 836 4.13 -4.11 -3.12
CA VAL A 836 4.38 -2.75 -3.62
C VAL A 836 3.17 -2.20 -4.39
N ASN A 837 2.42 -3.07 -5.08
CA ASN A 837 1.21 -2.66 -5.80
C ASN A 837 0.16 -2.05 -4.87
N THR A 838 0.03 -2.54 -3.63
CA THR A 838 -0.88 -1.96 -2.63
C THR A 838 -0.47 -0.53 -2.30
N LEU A 839 0.83 -0.29 -2.09
CA LEU A 839 1.37 1.06 -1.86
C LEU A 839 1.04 1.98 -3.05
N LEU A 840 1.34 1.52 -4.26
CA LEU A 840 1.25 2.34 -5.47
C LEU A 840 -0.19 2.65 -5.89
N HIS A 841 -1.05 1.62 -5.96
CA HIS A 841 -2.41 1.82 -6.45
C HIS A 841 -3.31 2.54 -5.44
N THR A 842 -3.07 2.36 -4.14
CA THR A 842 -4.02 2.82 -3.11
C THR A 842 -3.51 4.04 -2.33
N TYR A 843 -2.22 4.15 -1.99
CA TYR A 843 -1.74 5.13 -1.01
C TYR A 843 -0.95 6.29 -1.58
N THR A 844 -0.30 6.10 -2.72
CA THR A 844 0.56 7.14 -3.32
C THR A 844 -0.22 7.95 -4.35
N HIS A 845 -0.50 9.20 -3.99
CA HIS A 845 -1.24 10.16 -4.84
C HIS A 845 -0.31 11.18 -5.52
N SER A 846 0.98 10.85 -5.64
CA SER A 846 2.01 11.67 -6.28
C SER A 846 2.63 11.00 -7.51
N LEU A 847 2.08 9.86 -7.92
CA LEU A 847 2.65 8.98 -8.95
C LEU A 847 2.69 9.59 -10.34
N GLY A 848 1.63 10.28 -10.78
CA GLY A 848 1.59 10.84 -12.14
C GLY A 848 2.72 11.84 -12.37
N MET A 849 3.06 12.62 -11.34
CA MET A 849 4.17 13.57 -11.38
C MET A 849 5.54 12.89 -11.42
N ILE A 850 5.77 11.87 -10.59
CA ILE A 850 7.03 11.11 -10.60
C ILE A 850 7.20 10.41 -11.95
N HIS A 851 6.14 9.77 -12.44
CA HIS A 851 6.13 9.11 -13.75
C HIS A 851 6.39 10.10 -14.89
N SER A 852 5.79 11.29 -14.83
CA SER A 852 6.03 12.38 -15.78
C SER A 852 7.49 12.77 -15.84
N HIS A 853 8.15 12.91 -14.68
CA HIS A 853 9.58 13.21 -14.59
C HIS A 853 10.42 12.08 -15.18
N GLU A 854 10.16 10.82 -14.82
CA GLU A 854 10.89 9.65 -15.32
C GLU A 854 10.81 9.48 -16.84
N VAL A 855 9.61 9.65 -17.40
CA VAL A 855 9.40 9.66 -18.84
C VAL A 855 10.19 10.79 -19.48
N ASN A 856 10.06 12.01 -18.97
CA ASN A 856 10.75 13.16 -19.55
C ASN A 856 12.27 13.03 -19.47
N ARG A 857 12.82 12.48 -18.38
CA ARG A 857 14.26 12.22 -18.24
C ARG A 857 14.74 11.19 -19.27
N THR A 858 14.02 10.08 -19.40
CA THR A 858 14.32 9.00 -20.36
C THR A 858 14.36 9.51 -21.80
N TRP A 859 13.45 10.42 -22.16
CA TRP A 859 13.34 10.95 -23.52
C TRP A 859 14.12 12.24 -23.78
N SER A 860 14.48 13.01 -22.74
CA SER A 860 15.30 14.23 -22.86
C SER A 860 16.78 13.90 -22.92
N ASN A 861 17.27 12.98 -22.07
CA ASN A 861 18.70 12.63 -22.02
C ASN A 861 19.21 11.97 -23.31
N ARG A 862 18.31 11.38 -24.11
CA ARG A 862 18.68 10.83 -25.42
C ARG A 862 18.93 11.85 -26.51
N LYS A 863 18.54 13.11 -26.34
CA LYS A 863 18.95 14.17 -27.28
C LYS A 863 20.45 14.50 -27.20
N ALA A 864 21.12 14.12 -26.11
CA ALA A 864 22.57 14.30 -25.97
C ALA A 864 23.40 13.13 -26.54
N ALA A 865 22.75 12.02 -26.90
CA ALA A 865 23.41 10.78 -27.33
C ALA A 865 23.14 10.41 -28.80
N TYR A 866 22.56 11.33 -29.59
CA TYR A 866 22.35 11.19 -31.04
C TYR A 866 22.99 12.34 -31.80
#